data_AF-A0A9E5MXR8-F1
#
_entry.id   AF-A0A9E5MXR8-F1
#
_cell.length_a   1.000
_cell.length_b   1.000
_cell.length_c   1.000
_cell.angle_alpha   90.00
_cell.angle_beta   90.00
_cell.angle_gamma   90.00
#
_symmetry.space_group_name_H-M   'P 1'
#
loop_
_entity.id
_entity.type
_entity.pdbx_description
1 polymer ?
#
loop_
_entity_poly.entity_id
_entity_poly.type
_entity_poly.pdbx_seq_one_letter_code
_entity_poly.pdbx_strand_id
1 'polypeptide(L)'
;MQRIISKFRGPWYRLWRPSVLADVELDALEGADLSGRQLAGAYLRGAVLNRVNFRAADLSQADLWGAKLTSANLEEATLREADLSGAILVTANLVGAHLEGSNLWGANLAGAKAVRAIFSGADLNGARLAPADFSDAQMNGANLLNAYLWGARLSGAALQTANLQQADATGAVFSGANLTSATLNNAKLPEADLQGANLRDAHLRRTNLQGALLDEADLHRANLREANLFGASVRKAVLEQANLEMATLSSADLSGCHAREARITRCELRDADLTGAELQNARLEDAILESVQAADANLENADLSRADLSGAVFCRANLKNANLWGARLENTDLRGANLFGASLTEKQLETAIFDEETVLPSGLETTSAGPVVPSDPVCTLRGHQHPVSSVDVSADGLLAMSVDISGEVLVWDLRRLRKVQRFVLGSLANGVAISPRRDVALVVGEHKPRGGELRLWDLRGAHEIYRRVTEQPLRCVQFCGHAGLALVAEDVSVSLWDLGDGEPIREFSIGEGPLIQVCPADQDRLAIALSAHRLHVLDIDTGKELRRLSLQPLVASALAITPDGKQAVLGSLSGQVVLCELDSDTRRDLASVPGPVRCLAVSPDGQQVLVGGQAHELKLFDIASGQEQGSFDLVTGTPDCLRFTADGTAAVVGTSNHFVRIVQLRTAD
;
A
#
# COMPACT_ATOMS: atom_id res chain seq x y z
N MET A 1 4.73 46.05 -37.63
CA MET A 1 3.79 46.25 -36.50
C MET A 1 2.71 47.32 -36.73
N GLN A 2 2.98 48.52 -37.29
CA GLN A 2 1.91 49.54 -37.49
C GLN A 2 0.98 49.34 -38.70
N ARG A 3 1.24 48.37 -39.60
CA ARG A 3 0.47 48.22 -40.86
C ARG A 3 -0.74 47.28 -40.78
N ILE A 4 -0.83 46.42 -39.75
CA ILE A 4 -1.94 45.46 -39.58
C ILE A 4 -3.04 46.03 -38.66
N ILE A 5 -2.69 46.91 -37.72
CA ILE A 5 -3.63 47.49 -36.75
C ILE A 5 -4.59 48.52 -37.39
N SER A 6 -4.27 49.05 -38.57
CA SER A 6 -5.08 50.10 -39.23
C SER A 6 -6.38 49.61 -39.90
N LYS A 7 -6.61 48.30 -40.04
CA LYS A 7 -7.82 47.76 -40.70
C LYS A 7 -9.03 47.58 -39.78
N PHE A 8 -8.90 47.77 -38.47
CA PHE A 8 -9.96 47.47 -37.50
C PHE A 8 -10.62 48.70 -36.85
N ARG A 9 -10.76 49.81 -37.59
CA ARG A 9 -11.56 50.98 -37.16
C ARG A 9 -12.67 51.27 -38.18
N GLY A 10 -13.88 50.78 -37.94
CA GLY A 10 -15.09 51.22 -38.67
C GLY A 10 -16.29 50.27 -38.53
N PRO A 11 -17.55 50.79 -38.44
CA PRO A 11 -18.71 50.01 -38.04
C PRO A 11 -19.46 49.46 -39.26
N TRP A 12 -19.39 48.15 -39.52
CA TRP A 12 -20.23 47.51 -40.55
C TRP A 12 -20.70 46.12 -40.13
N TYR A 13 -21.87 46.09 -39.51
CA TYR A 13 -22.82 44.97 -39.59
C TYR A 13 -23.36 44.90 -41.03
N ARG A 14 -23.55 43.67 -41.55
CA ARG A 14 -24.16 43.27 -42.84
C ARG A 14 -23.24 43.21 -44.07
N LEU A 15 -22.64 42.03 -44.27
CA LEU A 15 -22.56 41.23 -45.51
C LEU A 15 -21.41 40.23 -45.35
N TRP A 16 -21.67 39.19 -44.56
CA TRP A 16 -20.80 38.03 -44.44
C TRP A 16 -20.86 37.25 -45.76
N ARG A 17 -19.76 37.27 -46.53
CA ARG A 17 -19.52 36.37 -47.66
C ARG A 17 -18.25 35.55 -47.39
N PRO A 18 -18.24 34.23 -47.65
CA PRO A 18 -17.17 33.32 -47.20
C PRO A 18 -15.88 33.36 -48.03
N SER A 19 -15.48 34.49 -48.62
CA SER A 19 -14.45 34.47 -49.67
C SER A 19 -13.46 35.63 -49.69
N VAL A 20 -13.28 36.39 -48.60
CA VAL A 20 -12.23 37.42 -48.52
C VAL A 20 -11.55 37.45 -47.14
N LEU A 21 -10.93 36.34 -46.77
CA LEU A 21 -9.67 36.34 -46.00
C LEU A 21 -8.74 35.38 -46.73
N ALA A 22 -8.27 35.85 -47.89
CA ALA A 22 -7.08 35.28 -48.51
C ALA A 22 -5.90 35.49 -47.55
N ASP A 23 -5.27 34.40 -47.16
CA ASP A 23 -3.90 34.32 -46.66
C ASP A 23 -3.48 35.47 -45.74
N VAL A 24 -4.09 35.56 -44.55
CA VAL A 24 -3.24 35.91 -43.41
C VAL A 24 -2.30 34.71 -43.32
N GLU A 25 -1.02 34.88 -43.62
CA GLU A 25 -0.01 33.84 -43.40
C GLU A 25 -0.31 33.23 -42.03
N LEU A 26 -0.69 31.94 -42.00
CA LEU A 26 -1.17 31.27 -40.79
C LEU A 26 -0.08 31.22 -39.69
N ASP A 27 1.14 31.62 -40.04
CA ASP A 27 2.32 31.81 -39.18
C ASP A 27 2.39 33.22 -38.54
N ALA A 28 1.60 34.20 -39.00
CA ALA A 28 1.75 35.62 -38.63
C ALA A 28 1.05 36.03 -37.32
N LEU A 29 0.40 35.09 -36.63
CA LEU A 29 -0.34 35.35 -35.38
C LEU A 29 0.33 34.77 -34.13
N GLU A 30 1.48 34.11 -34.28
CA GLU A 30 2.27 33.64 -33.13
C GLU A 30 2.66 34.84 -32.23
N GLY A 31 2.33 34.74 -30.94
CA GLY A 31 2.59 35.80 -29.96
C GLY A 31 1.80 37.09 -30.16
N ALA A 32 0.83 37.13 -31.08
CA ALA A 32 0.03 38.33 -31.31
C ALA A 32 -0.87 38.68 -30.12
N ASP A 33 -1.10 39.97 -29.89
CA ASP A 33 -2.05 40.44 -28.88
C ASP A 33 -3.43 40.71 -29.50
N LEU A 34 -4.36 39.81 -29.20
CA LEU A 34 -5.75 39.81 -29.62
C LEU A 34 -6.70 39.86 -28.41
N SER A 35 -6.23 40.38 -27.28
CA SER A 35 -7.03 40.52 -26.06
C SER A 35 -8.27 41.40 -26.28
N GLY A 36 -9.39 40.99 -25.70
CA GLY A 36 -10.69 41.69 -25.78
C GLY A 36 -11.30 41.78 -27.18
N ARG A 37 -10.74 41.09 -28.18
CA ARG A 37 -11.21 41.19 -29.57
C ARG A 37 -12.50 40.40 -29.79
N GLN A 38 -13.30 40.88 -30.72
CA GLN A 38 -14.52 40.22 -31.19
C GLN A 38 -14.18 39.37 -32.41
N LEU A 39 -14.06 38.06 -32.21
CA LEU A 39 -13.65 37.05 -33.17
C LEU A 39 -14.67 35.89 -33.24
N ALA A 40 -15.92 36.15 -32.84
CA ALA A 40 -17.00 35.17 -32.96
C ALA A 40 -17.16 34.73 -34.42
N GLY A 41 -17.27 33.42 -34.64
CA GLY A 41 -17.34 32.81 -35.97
C GLY A 41 -16.05 32.90 -36.79
N ALA A 42 -14.92 33.30 -36.20
CA ALA A 42 -13.66 33.41 -36.94
C ALA A 42 -13.22 32.03 -37.47
N TYR A 43 -12.68 32.03 -38.69
CA TYR A 43 -12.10 30.84 -39.31
C TYR A 43 -10.60 30.81 -39.04
N LEU A 44 -10.19 30.01 -38.07
CA LEU A 44 -8.82 29.86 -37.55
C LEU A 44 -8.33 28.40 -37.64
N ARG A 45 -8.94 27.62 -38.53
CA ARG A 45 -8.64 26.21 -38.76
C ARG A 45 -7.15 26.00 -39.07
N GLY A 46 -6.49 25.17 -38.26
CA GLY A 46 -5.08 24.82 -38.41
C GLY A 46 -4.10 25.98 -38.18
N ALA A 47 -4.57 27.13 -37.72
CA ALA A 47 -3.74 28.31 -37.54
C ALA A 47 -2.64 28.11 -36.48
N VAL A 48 -1.49 28.76 -36.67
CA VAL A 48 -0.40 28.79 -35.69
C VAL A 48 -0.61 29.99 -34.77
N LEU A 49 -1.15 29.71 -33.60
CA LEU A 49 -1.59 30.67 -32.58
C LEU A 49 -0.82 30.46 -31.26
N ASN A 50 0.40 29.93 -31.34
CA ASN A 50 1.20 29.68 -30.14
C ASN A 50 1.49 31.01 -29.43
N ARG A 51 1.42 31.01 -28.09
CA ARG A 51 1.68 32.19 -27.23
C ARG A 51 0.83 33.42 -27.54
N VAL A 52 -0.20 33.30 -28.37
CA VAL A 52 -1.12 34.40 -28.67
C VAL A 52 -1.84 34.82 -27.39
N ASN A 53 -2.12 36.11 -27.27
CA ASN A 53 -2.93 36.63 -26.17
C ASN A 53 -4.38 36.82 -26.64
N PHE A 54 -5.26 35.91 -26.27
CA PHE A 54 -6.71 35.97 -26.44
C PHE A 54 -7.44 36.31 -25.14
N ARG A 55 -6.76 36.88 -24.13
CA ARG A 55 -7.40 37.23 -22.85
C ARG A 55 -8.71 38.00 -23.09
N ALA A 56 -9.80 37.54 -22.49
CA ALA A 56 -11.14 38.15 -22.61
C ALA A 56 -11.63 38.36 -24.05
N ALA A 57 -11.05 37.67 -25.04
CA ALA A 57 -11.53 37.71 -26.42
C ALA A 57 -12.82 36.88 -26.56
N ASP A 58 -13.68 37.29 -27.49
CA ASP A 58 -14.84 36.51 -27.90
C ASP A 58 -14.48 35.69 -29.14
N LEU A 59 -14.40 34.38 -28.97
CA LEU A 59 -14.16 33.34 -29.97
C LEU A 59 -15.38 32.41 -30.08
N SER A 60 -16.57 32.85 -29.68
CA SER A 60 -17.79 32.04 -29.77
C SER A 60 -18.01 31.54 -31.20
N GLN A 61 -18.35 30.26 -31.36
CA GLN A 61 -18.58 29.61 -32.66
C GLN A 61 -17.40 29.71 -33.65
N ALA A 62 -16.18 30.02 -33.20
CA ALA A 62 -15.00 30.02 -34.06
C ALA A 62 -14.62 28.60 -34.49
N ASP A 63 -14.11 28.45 -35.72
CA ASP A 63 -13.48 27.21 -36.18
C ASP A 63 -11.99 27.26 -35.85
N LEU A 64 -11.60 26.55 -34.80
CA LEU A 64 -10.23 26.37 -34.30
C LEU A 64 -9.75 24.93 -34.52
N TRP A 65 -10.37 24.19 -35.44
CA TRP A 65 -10.04 22.78 -35.67
C TRP A 65 -8.55 22.63 -35.99
N GLY A 66 -7.85 21.77 -35.25
CA GLY A 66 -6.42 21.51 -35.40
C GLY A 66 -5.51 22.72 -35.17
N ALA A 67 -6.01 23.84 -34.63
CA ALA A 67 -5.22 25.03 -34.37
C ALA A 67 -4.14 24.77 -33.30
N LYS A 68 -2.98 25.41 -33.45
CA LYS A 68 -1.86 25.31 -32.49
C LYS A 68 -1.93 26.48 -31.52
N LEU A 69 -2.38 26.24 -30.31
CA LEU A 69 -2.57 27.22 -29.22
C LEU A 69 -1.60 26.96 -28.06
N THR A 70 -0.39 26.44 -28.36
CA THR A 70 0.57 26.07 -27.31
C THR A 70 0.96 27.31 -26.52
N SER A 71 0.79 27.26 -25.19
CA SER A 71 1.03 28.39 -24.27
C SER A 71 0.23 29.66 -24.61
N ALA A 72 -0.88 29.55 -25.34
CA ALA A 72 -1.77 30.69 -25.60
C ALA A 72 -2.42 31.17 -24.29
N ASN A 73 -2.67 32.48 -24.19
CA ASN A 73 -3.42 33.06 -23.09
C ASN A 73 -4.89 33.23 -23.48
N LEU A 74 -5.75 32.33 -23.00
CA LEU A 74 -7.21 32.30 -23.20
C LEU A 74 -7.96 32.63 -21.90
N GLU A 75 -7.29 33.26 -20.93
CA GLU A 75 -7.92 33.63 -19.65
C GLU A 75 -9.16 34.51 -19.88
N GLU A 76 -10.28 34.13 -19.25
CA GLU A 76 -11.59 34.78 -19.39
C GLU A 76 -12.11 34.88 -20.84
N ALA A 77 -11.51 34.17 -21.80
CA ALA A 77 -11.97 34.16 -23.18
C ALA A 77 -13.29 33.39 -23.32
N THR A 78 -14.14 33.81 -24.25
CA THR A 78 -15.39 33.10 -24.57
C THR A 78 -15.18 32.23 -25.80
N LEU A 79 -15.26 30.92 -25.66
CA LEU A 79 -15.17 29.90 -26.71
C LEU A 79 -16.44 29.05 -26.80
N ARG A 80 -17.58 29.60 -26.38
CA ARG A 80 -18.88 28.92 -26.44
C ARG A 80 -19.16 28.38 -27.84
N GLU A 81 -19.54 27.12 -27.93
CA GLU A 81 -19.84 26.43 -29.19
C GLU A 81 -18.71 26.49 -30.25
N ALA A 82 -17.47 26.81 -29.87
CA ALA A 82 -16.33 26.80 -30.78
C ALA A 82 -15.91 25.36 -31.12
N ASP A 83 -15.38 25.15 -32.32
CA ASP A 83 -14.79 23.87 -32.72
C ASP A 83 -13.27 23.90 -32.47
N LEU A 84 -12.84 23.29 -31.38
CA LEU A 84 -11.43 23.06 -31.03
C LEU A 84 -11.01 21.60 -31.28
N SER A 85 -11.72 20.85 -32.12
CA SER A 85 -11.38 19.44 -32.36
C SER A 85 -9.94 19.29 -32.83
N GLY A 86 -9.17 18.42 -32.18
CA GLY A 86 -7.76 18.19 -32.47
C GLY A 86 -6.83 19.39 -32.23
N ALA A 87 -7.31 20.49 -31.64
CA ALA A 87 -6.48 21.64 -31.32
C ALA A 87 -5.40 21.30 -30.27
N ILE A 88 -4.27 21.98 -30.33
CA ILE A 88 -3.13 21.78 -29.42
C ILE A 88 -3.07 22.96 -28.44
N LEU A 89 -3.61 22.78 -27.25
CA LEU A 89 -3.65 23.75 -26.15
C LEU A 89 -2.63 23.43 -25.05
N VAL A 90 -1.53 22.76 -25.39
CA VAL A 90 -0.51 22.36 -24.42
C VAL A 90 -0.02 23.58 -23.64
N THR A 91 -0.08 23.52 -22.30
CA THR A 91 0.27 24.63 -21.38
C THR A 91 -0.50 25.94 -21.57
N ALA A 92 -1.62 25.94 -22.29
CA ALA A 92 -2.45 27.13 -22.47
C ALA A 92 -3.06 27.59 -21.12
N ASN A 93 -3.25 28.90 -20.98
CA ASN A 93 -3.95 29.49 -19.84
C ASN A 93 -5.44 29.65 -20.18
N LEU A 94 -6.29 28.81 -19.62
CA LEU A 94 -7.76 28.80 -19.77
C LEU A 94 -8.47 29.24 -18.49
N VAL A 95 -7.78 29.89 -17.54
CA VAL A 95 -8.38 30.27 -16.25
C VAL A 95 -9.64 31.11 -16.49
N GLY A 96 -10.76 30.67 -15.93
CA GLY A 96 -12.06 31.34 -16.08
C GLY A 96 -12.60 31.41 -17.51
N ALA A 97 -12.06 30.65 -18.47
CA ALA A 97 -12.55 30.64 -19.85
C ALA A 97 -13.92 29.98 -19.97
N HIS A 98 -14.74 30.44 -20.91
CA HIS A 98 -16.12 29.99 -21.14
C HIS A 98 -16.17 29.08 -22.37
N LEU A 99 -16.20 27.76 -22.17
CA LEU A 99 -16.16 26.71 -23.19
C LEU A 99 -17.47 25.93 -23.30
N GLU A 100 -18.59 26.51 -22.90
CA GLU A 100 -19.88 25.81 -22.88
C GLU A 100 -20.26 25.30 -24.28
N GLY A 101 -20.63 24.01 -24.36
CA GLY A 101 -21.01 23.36 -25.62
C GLY A 101 -19.92 23.30 -26.71
N SER A 102 -18.68 23.67 -26.40
CA SER A 102 -17.58 23.62 -27.36
C SER A 102 -17.18 22.17 -27.69
N ASN A 103 -16.62 21.97 -28.87
CA ASN A 103 -16.11 20.68 -29.31
C ASN A 103 -14.58 20.62 -29.13
N LEU A 104 -14.10 19.83 -28.20
CA LEU A 104 -12.68 19.55 -27.94
C LEU A 104 -12.31 18.10 -28.27
N TRP A 105 -13.03 17.45 -29.18
CA TRP A 105 -12.78 16.07 -29.56
C TRP A 105 -11.31 15.86 -29.95
N GLY A 106 -10.62 14.95 -29.25
CA GLY A 106 -9.21 14.63 -29.48
C GLY A 106 -8.24 15.79 -29.25
N ALA A 107 -8.66 16.92 -28.66
CA ALA A 107 -7.80 18.06 -28.39
C ALA A 107 -6.71 17.71 -27.36
N ASN A 108 -5.58 18.39 -27.44
CA ASN A 108 -4.45 18.19 -26.51
C ASN A 108 -4.31 19.38 -25.56
N LEU A 109 -4.78 19.21 -24.33
CA LEU A 109 -4.72 20.19 -23.24
C LEU A 109 -3.63 19.85 -22.21
N ALA A 110 -2.64 19.02 -22.55
CA ALA A 110 -1.62 18.60 -21.59
C ALA A 110 -0.95 19.81 -20.89
N GLY A 111 -0.98 19.83 -19.55
CA GLY A 111 -0.43 20.91 -18.74
C GLY A 111 -1.16 22.24 -18.81
N ALA A 112 -2.36 22.30 -19.42
CA ALA A 112 -3.15 23.53 -19.46
C ALA A 112 -3.64 23.93 -18.05
N LYS A 113 -3.83 25.23 -17.84
CA LYS A 113 -4.42 25.79 -16.61
C LYS A 113 -5.86 26.16 -16.86
N ALA A 114 -6.79 25.33 -16.45
CA ALA A 114 -8.23 25.50 -16.66
C ALA A 114 -9.00 25.69 -15.34
N VAL A 115 -8.33 26.26 -14.34
CA VAL A 115 -8.93 26.57 -13.03
C VAL A 115 -10.15 27.47 -13.22
N ARG A 116 -11.30 27.06 -12.64
CA ARG A 116 -12.60 27.74 -12.75
C ARG A 116 -13.12 27.96 -14.18
N ALA A 117 -12.56 27.27 -15.18
CA ALA A 117 -13.09 27.30 -16.54
C ALA A 117 -14.43 26.57 -16.62
N ILE A 118 -15.26 26.95 -17.60
CA ILE A 118 -16.62 26.44 -17.77
C ILE A 118 -16.68 25.55 -19.01
N PHE A 119 -16.69 24.23 -18.82
CA PHE A 119 -16.82 23.21 -19.87
C PHE A 119 -18.20 22.55 -19.89
N SER A 120 -19.23 23.22 -19.36
CA SER A 120 -20.56 22.62 -19.24
C SER A 120 -21.09 22.20 -20.61
N GLY A 121 -21.43 20.91 -20.77
CA GLY A 121 -21.85 20.30 -22.02
C GLY A 121 -20.79 20.23 -23.14
N ALA A 122 -19.52 20.52 -22.86
CA ALA A 122 -18.45 20.43 -23.86
C ALA A 122 -18.12 18.97 -24.22
N ASP A 123 -17.68 18.74 -25.46
CA ASP A 123 -17.22 17.42 -25.92
C ASP A 123 -15.70 17.29 -25.81
N LEU A 124 -15.22 16.61 -24.77
CA LEU A 124 -13.80 16.30 -24.55
C LEU A 124 -13.48 14.83 -24.86
N ASN A 125 -14.28 14.17 -25.71
CA ASN A 125 -14.05 12.77 -26.04
C ASN A 125 -12.65 12.56 -26.65
N GLY A 126 -11.91 11.60 -26.08
CA GLY A 126 -10.54 11.28 -26.51
C GLY A 126 -9.52 12.38 -26.24
N ALA A 127 -9.88 13.46 -25.55
CA ALA A 127 -8.98 14.57 -25.29
C ALA A 127 -7.82 14.16 -24.37
N ARG A 128 -6.64 14.75 -24.60
CA ARG A 128 -5.45 14.57 -23.76
C ARG A 128 -5.41 15.67 -22.73
N LEU A 129 -5.81 15.35 -21.50
CA LEU A 129 -5.99 16.31 -20.41
C LEU A 129 -4.89 16.20 -19.35
N ALA A 130 -3.99 15.24 -19.47
CA ALA A 130 -2.94 14.98 -18.49
C ALA A 130 -1.64 15.74 -18.77
N PRO A 131 -0.97 16.35 -17.76
CA PRO A 131 -1.43 16.66 -16.40
C PRO A 131 -1.93 18.11 -16.30
N ALA A 132 -3.19 18.37 -16.69
CA ALA A 132 -3.78 19.71 -16.63
C ALA A 132 -4.49 19.97 -15.29
N ASP A 133 -4.71 21.25 -15.01
CA ASP A 133 -5.34 21.74 -13.79
C ASP A 133 -6.76 22.24 -14.08
N PHE A 134 -7.76 21.49 -13.67
CA PHE A 134 -9.19 21.78 -13.72
C PHE A 134 -9.79 22.03 -12.32
N SER A 135 -8.99 22.46 -11.35
CA SER A 135 -9.52 22.78 -10.02
C SER A 135 -10.66 23.80 -10.10
N ASP A 136 -11.76 23.52 -9.37
CA ASP A 136 -13.01 24.28 -9.37
C ASP A 136 -13.68 24.48 -10.76
N ALA A 137 -13.30 23.72 -11.79
CA ALA A 137 -13.89 23.84 -13.12
C ALA A 137 -15.36 23.38 -13.15
N GLN A 138 -16.17 24.02 -14.00
CA GLN A 138 -17.58 23.71 -14.20
C GLN A 138 -17.76 22.81 -15.42
N MET A 139 -17.78 21.49 -15.22
CA MET A 139 -17.80 20.44 -16.25
C MET A 139 -19.11 19.64 -16.26
N ASN A 140 -20.21 20.25 -15.81
CA ASN A 140 -21.52 19.59 -15.74
C ASN A 140 -21.95 19.09 -17.13
N GLY A 141 -22.27 17.80 -17.22
CA GLY A 141 -22.71 17.16 -18.47
C GLY A 141 -21.63 17.10 -19.56
N ALA A 142 -20.36 17.38 -19.24
CA ALA A 142 -19.27 17.28 -20.20
C ALA A 142 -19.05 15.82 -20.64
N ASN A 143 -18.70 15.62 -21.90
CA ASN A 143 -18.38 14.31 -22.45
C ASN A 143 -16.87 14.05 -22.39
N LEU A 144 -16.43 13.26 -21.43
CA LEU A 144 -15.03 12.85 -21.22
C LEU A 144 -14.81 11.38 -21.62
N LEU A 145 -15.67 10.83 -22.48
CA LEU A 145 -15.55 9.45 -22.98
C LEU A 145 -14.15 9.24 -23.59
N ASN A 146 -13.42 8.20 -23.15
CA ASN A 146 -12.05 7.90 -23.60
C ASN A 146 -11.01 9.02 -23.32
N ALA A 147 -11.30 9.99 -22.46
CA ALA A 147 -10.35 11.05 -22.16
C ALA A 147 -9.13 10.53 -21.36
N TYR A 148 -7.97 11.15 -21.56
CA TYR A 148 -6.73 10.86 -20.83
C TYR A 148 -6.52 11.90 -19.73
N LEU A 149 -6.86 11.52 -18.50
CA LEU A 149 -6.86 12.34 -17.28
C LEU A 149 -5.76 11.96 -16.29
N TRP A 150 -4.80 11.10 -16.66
CA TRP A 150 -3.77 10.64 -15.72
C TRP A 150 -3.04 11.81 -15.02
N GLY A 151 -3.04 11.81 -13.68
CA GLY A 151 -2.45 12.89 -12.87
C GLY A 151 -3.08 14.29 -13.04
N ALA A 152 -4.24 14.42 -13.69
CA ALA A 152 -4.95 15.69 -13.80
C ALA A 152 -5.53 16.12 -12.45
N ARG A 153 -5.58 17.43 -12.19
CA ARG A 153 -6.18 18.00 -10.98
C ARG A 153 -7.62 18.42 -11.26
N LEU A 154 -8.57 17.86 -10.55
CA LEU A 154 -10.01 18.14 -10.62
C LEU A 154 -10.60 18.43 -9.23
N SER A 155 -9.77 18.81 -8.25
CA SER A 155 -10.22 19.13 -6.90
C SER A 155 -11.34 20.18 -6.94
N GLY A 156 -12.46 19.91 -6.27
CA GLY A 156 -13.63 20.79 -6.24
C GLY A 156 -14.38 20.95 -7.57
N ALA A 157 -14.01 20.23 -8.64
CA ALA A 157 -14.66 20.37 -9.94
C ALA A 157 -16.13 19.89 -9.90
N ALA A 158 -17.00 20.58 -10.65
CA ALA A 158 -18.39 20.20 -10.83
C ALA A 158 -18.53 19.29 -12.06
N LEU A 159 -18.73 18.00 -11.84
CA LEU A 159 -18.79 16.94 -12.85
C LEU A 159 -20.16 16.24 -12.85
N GLN A 160 -21.21 16.92 -12.37
CA GLN A 160 -22.54 16.30 -12.32
C GLN A 160 -22.97 15.83 -13.71
N THR A 161 -23.48 14.61 -13.79
CA THR A 161 -23.92 13.94 -15.05
C THR A 161 -22.84 13.85 -16.14
N ALA A 162 -21.57 14.12 -15.83
CA ALA A 162 -20.48 14.02 -16.80
C ALA A 162 -20.27 12.56 -17.24
N ASN A 163 -19.87 12.37 -18.49
CA ASN A 163 -19.58 11.05 -19.04
C ASN A 163 -18.08 10.77 -19.02
N LEU A 164 -17.57 10.04 -18.04
CA LEU A 164 -16.18 9.60 -17.93
C LEU A 164 -16.00 8.12 -18.30
N GLN A 165 -16.93 7.52 -19.06
CA GLN A 165 -16.80 6.13 -19.48
C GLN A 165 -15.46 5.89 -20.18
N GLN A 166 -14.81 4.77 -19.89
CA GLN A 166 -13.53 4.37 -20.51
C GLN A 166 -12.38 5.40 -20.35
N ALA A 167 -12.55 6.46 -19.56
CA ALA A 167 -11.50 7.43 -19.33
C ALA A 167 -10.36 6.82 -18.51
N ASP A 168 -9.14 7.30 -18.74
CA ASP A 168 -7.97 6.95 -17.95
C ASP A 168 -7.62 8.09 -17.01
N ALA A 169 -8.07 7.99 -15.77
CA ALA A 169 -7.85 8.94 -14.70
C ALA A 169 -6.94 8.36 -13.59
N THR A 170 -5.97 7.54 -13.99
CA THR A 170 -4.93 7.00 -13.10
C THR A 170 -4.22 8.12 -12.34
N GLY A 171 -4.22 8.08 -11.00
CA GLY A 171 -3.59 9.10 -10.15
C GLY A 171 -4.20 10.51 -10.26
N ALA A 172 -5.38 10.65 -10.87
CA ALA A 172 -6.06 11.93 -10.94
C ALA A 172 -6.61 12.36 -9.57
N VAL A 173 -6.69 13.67 -9.35
CA VAL A 173 -7.11 14.25 -8.07
C VAL A 173 -8.51 14.83 -8.19
N PHE A 174 -9.52 14.10 -7.69
CA PHE A 174 -10.93 14.48 -7.61
C PHE A 174 -11.37 14.87 -6.18
N SER A 175 -10.44 15.20 -5.28
CA SER A 175 -10.78 15.54 -3.89
C SER A 175 -11.85 16.64 -3.81
N GLY A 176 -12.94 16.36 -3.10
CA GLY A 176 -14.11 17.23 -2.97
C GLY A 176 -14.89 17.51 -4.26
N ALA A 177 -14.61 16.82 -5.36
CA ALA A 177 -15.33 17.01 -6.63
C ALA A 177 -16.78 16.52 -6.53
N ASN A 178 -17.66 17.13 -7.31
CA ASN A 178 -19.05 16.71 -7.41
C ASN A 178 -19.28 15.85 -8.66
N LEU A 179 -19.33 14.53 -8.46
CA LEU A 179 -19.57 13.50 -9.47
C LEU A 179 -21.01 12.92 -9.38
N THR A 180 -21.96 13.66 -8.81
CA THR A 180 -23.36 13.21 -8.68
C THR A 180 -23.90 12.75 -10.04
N SER A 181 -24.39 11.51 -10.10
CA SER A 181 -24.92 10.87 -11.31
C SER A 181 -23.96 10.84 -12.51
N ALA A 182 -22.66 11.02 -12.29
CA ALA A 182 -21.66 10.87 -13.34
C ALA A 182 -21.56 9.40 -13.78
N THR A 183 -21.17 9.19 -15.04
CA THR A 183 -21.01 7.85 -15.61
C THR A 183 -19.53 7.52 -15.78
N LEU A 184 -19.00 6.61 -14.97
CA LEU A 184 -17.61 6.17 -14.92
C LEU A 184 -17.43 4.70 -15.32
N ASN A 185 -18.43 4.08 -15.96
CA ASN A 185 -18.38 2.65 -16.30
C ASN A 185 -17.12 2.32 -17.11
N ASN A 186 -16.40 1.26 -16.70
CA ASN A 186 -15.13 0.81 -17.29
C ASN A 186 -14.01 1.87 -17.29
N ALA A 187 -14.13 2.95 -16.52
CA ALA A 187 -13.04 3.91 -16.36
C ALA A 187 -11.91 3.33 -15.52
N LYS A 188 -10.70 3.85 -15.72
CA LYS A 188 -9.52 3.54 -14.91
C LYS A 188 -9.26 4.69 -13.95
N LEU A 189 -9.33 4.40 -12.66
CA LEU A 189 -9.00 5.30 -11.56
C LEU A 189 -8.06 4.66 -10.53
N PRO A 190 -7.05 3.84 -10.93
CA PRO A 190 -6.11 3.33 -9.94
C PRO A 190 -5.35 4.51 -9.31
N GLU A 191 -5.19 4.44 -7.99
CA GLU A 191 -4.51 5.46 -7.16
C GLU A 191 -5.11 6.87 -7.28
N ALA A 192 -6.34 7.02 -7.79
CA ALA A 192 -7.01 8.31 -7.84
C ALA A 192 -7.38 8.80 -6.44
N ASP A 193 -7.25 10.10 -6.21
CA ASP A 193 -7.71 10.75 -4.98
C ASP A 193 -9.16 11.21 -5.17
N LEU A 194 -10.10 10.54 -4.50
CA LEU A 194 -11.54 10.84 -4.46
C LEU A 194 -11.99 11.23 -3.03
N GLN A 195 -11.06 11.68 -2.17
CA GLN A 195 -11.39 11.99 -0.78
C GLN A 195 -12.47 13.08 -0.70
N GLY A 196 -13.52 12.82 0.08
CA GLY A 196 -14.67 13.72 0.23
C GLY A 196 -15.44 14.01 -1.06
N ALA A 197 -15.21 13.25 -2.15
CA ALA A 197 -15.94 13.45 -3.40
C ALA A 197 -17.41 13.01 -3.26
N ASN A 198 -18.30 13.72 -3.94
CA ASN A 198 -19.72 13.35 -3.98
C ASN A 198 -19.99 12.49 -5.23
N LEU A 199 -20.18 11.19 -5.03
CA LEU A 199 -20.45 10.16 -6.04
C LEU A 199 -21.89 9.61 -5.94
N ARG A 200 -22.82 10.37 -5.35
CA ARG A 200 -24.22 9.95 -5.20
C ARG A 200 -24.82 9.55 -6.55
N ASP A 201 -25.49 8.40 -6.56
CA ASP A 201 -26.13 7.83 -7.76
C ASP A 201 -25.18 7.64 -8.97
N ALA A 202 -23.86 7.69 -8.78
CA ALA A 202 -22.89 7.53 -9.86
C ALA A 202 -22.86 6.09 -10.41
N HIS A 203 -22.53 5.96 -11.69
CA HIS A 203 -22.38 4.66 -12.36
C HIS A 203 -20.91 4.28 -12.48
N LEU A 204 -20.46 3.35 -11.64
CA LEU A 204 -19.08 2.88 -11.49
C LEU A 204 -18.93 1.39 -11.86
N ARG A 205 -19.77 0.90 -12.77
CA ARG A 205 -19.77 -0.53 -13.12
C ARG A 205 -18.46 -0.89 -13.83
N ARG A 206 -17.77 -1.93 -13.33
CA ARG A 206 -16.45 -2.37 -13.85
C ARG A 206 -15.38 -1.29 -13.84
N THR A 207 -15.53 -0.29 -12.99
CA THR A 207 -14.51 0.74 -12.81
C THR A 207 -13.33 0.15 -12.04
N ASN A 208 -12.11 0.49 -12.46
CA ASN A 208 -10.91 0.12 -11.73
C ASN A 208 -10.55 1.22 -10.73
N LEU A 209 -10.76 0.98 -9.45
CA LEU A 209 -10.47 1.86 -8.31
C LEU A 209 -9.35 1.28 -7.42
N GLN A 210 -8.48 0.42 -7.97
CA GLN A 210 -7.40 -0.20 -7.21
C GLN A 210 -6.53 0.87 -6.52
N GLY A 211 -6.38 0.76 -5.20
CA GLY A 211 -5.60 1.70 -4.40
C GLY A 211 -6.13 3.14 -4.37
N ALA A 212 -7.36 3.39 -4.84
CA ALA A 212 -7.96 4.73 -4.82
C ALA A 212 -8.23 5.19 -3.37
N LEU A 213 -8.20 6.50 -3.15
CA LEU A 213 -8.51 7.13 -1.87
C LEU A 213 -9.95 7.66 -1.90
N LEU A 214 -10.89 6.97 -1.26
CA LEU A 214 -12.32 7.29 -1.18
C LEU A 214 -12.73 7.68 0.25
N ASP A 215 -11.78 8.08 1.09
CA ASP A 215 -12.08 8.45 2.48
C ASP A 215 -13.11 9.58 2.52
N GLU A 216 -14.14 9.42 3.34
CA GLU A 216 -15.25 10.38 3.53
C GLU A 216 -16.03 10.69 2.23
N ALA A 217 -15.85 9.92 1.15
CA ALA A 217 -16.62 10.08 -0.08
C ALA A 217 -18.09 9.66 0.11
N ASP A 218 -19.00 10.34 -0.59
CA ASP A 218 -20.43 9.99 -0.60
C ASP A 218 -20.76 9.14 -1.83
N LEU A 219 -20.85 7.82 -1.65
CA LEU A 219 -21.24 6.82 -2.65
C LEU A 219 -22.69 6.34 -2.45
N HIS A 220 -23.55 7.11 -1.79
CA HIS A 220 -24.93 6.72 -1.55
C HIS A 220 -25.63 6.37 -2.87
N ARG A 221 -26.22 5.17 -2.92
CA ARG A 221 -26.89 4.58 -4.11
C ARG A 221 -26.02 4.44 -5.37
N ALA A 222 -24.70 4.59 -5.25
CA ALA A 222 -23.79 4.39 -6.38
C ALA A 222 -23.78 2.93 -6.84
N ASN A 223 -23.56 2.72 -8.14
CA ASN A 223 -23.48 1.39 -8.74
C ASN A 223 -22.03 0.99 -9.01
N LEU A 224 -21.42 0.25 -8.08
CA LEU A 224 -20.07 -0.30 -8.13
C LEU A 224 -20.02 -1.78 -8.54
N ARG A 225 -21.07 -2.29 -9.19
CA ARG A 225 -21.13 -3.70 -9.59
C ARG A 225 -19.89 -4.09 -10.42
N GLU A 226 -19.26 -5.21 -10.09
CA GLU A 226 -18.05 -5.73 -10.75
C GLU A 226 -16.86 -4.73 -10.73
N ALA A 227 -16.84 -3.74 -9.83
CA ALA A 227 -15.72 -2.80 -9.69
C ALA A 227 -14.53 -3.45 -8.97
N ASN A 228 -13.33 -2.95 -9.26
CA ASN A 228 -12.10 -3.37 -8.57
C ASN A 228 -11.71 -2.29 -7.56
N LEU A 229 -11.89 -2.54 -6.27
CA LEU A 229 -11.46 -1.71 -5.14
C LEU A 229 -10.31 -2.37 -4.35
N PHE A 230 -9.53 -3.26 -4.95
CA PHE A 230 -8.41 -3.91 -4.27
C PHE A 230 -7.48 -2.86 -3.63
N GLY A 231 -7.23 -2.99 -2.32
CA GLY A 231 -6.37 -2.10 -1.56
C GLY A 231 -6.82 -0.63 -1.49
N ALA A 232 -8.07 -0.32 -1.86
CA ALA A 232 -8.59 1.04 -1.79
C ALA A 232 -8.83 1.47 -0.34
N SER A 233 -8.69 2.76 -0.06
CA SER A 233 -9.09 3.37 1.21
C SER A 233 -10.51 3.90 1.07
N VAL A 234 -11.44 3.41 1.87
CA VAL A 234 -12.89 3.72 1.82
C VAL A 234 -13.37 4.12 3.22
N ARG A 235 -12.48 4.72 4.01
CA ARG A 235 -12.69 4.96 5.44
C ARG A 235 -13.77 6.00 5.64
N LYS A 236 -14.74 5.70 6.51
CA LYS A 236 -15.87 6.59 6.82
C LYS A 236 -16.67 7.05 5.59
N ALA A 237 -16.53 6.37 4.45
CA ALA A 237 -17.30 6.69 3.26
C ALA A 237 -18.76 6.31 3.47
N VAL A 238 -19.66 7.00 2.77
CA VAL A 238 -21.10 6.70 2.77
C VAL A 238 -21.41 5.76 1.61
N LEU A 239 -21.66 4.49 1.92
CA LEU A 239 -22.02 3.43 0.98
C LEU A 239 -23.48 2.99 1.12
N GLU A 240 -24.33 3.81 1.78
CA GLU A 240 -25.72 3.47 2.01
C GLU A 240 -26.46 3.16 0.69
N GLN A 241 -27.12 2.00 0.64
CA GLN A 241 -27.82 1.48 -0.55
C GLN A 241 -26.95 1.35 -1.81
N ALA A 242 -25.63 1.40 -1.68
CA ALA A 242 -24.72 1.20 -2.80
C ALA A 242 -24.78 -0.25 -3.29
N ASN A 243 -24.61 -0.42 -4.60
CA ASN A 243 -24.57 -1.74 -5.23
C ASN A 243 -23.13 -2.14 -5.56
N LEU A 244 -22.53 -2.98 -4.72
CA LEU A 244 -21.17 -3.50 -4.88
C LEU A 244 -21.12 -4.94 -5.42
N GLU A 245 -22.24 -5.52 -5.87
CA GLU A 245 -22.29 -6.93 -6.27
C GLU A 245 -21.11 -7.37 -7.15
N MET A 246 -20.48 -8.49 -6.77
CA MET A 246 -19.33 -9.06 -7.47
C MET A 246 -18.11 -8.13 -7.58
N ALA A 247 -18.00 -7.13 -6.71
CA ALA A 247 -16.80 -6.29 -6.63
C ALA A 247 -15.67 -6.99 -5.86
N THR A 248 -14.44 -6.61 -6.19
CA THR A 248 -13.24 -7.02 -5.44
C THR A 248 -12.87 -5.89 -4.49
N LEU A 249 -12.87 -6.16 -3.19
CA LEU A 249 -12.47 -5.26 -2.10
C LEU A 249 -11.37 -5.88 -1.22
N SER A 250 -10.67 -6.92 -1.70
CA SER A 250 -9.59 -7.54 -0.93
C SER A 250 -8.54 -6.51 -0.52
N SER A 251 -8.08 -6.59 0.73
CA SER A 251 -7.15 -5.65 1.36
C SER A 251 -7.61 -4.19 1.43
N ALA A 252 -8.88 -3.89 1.15
CA ALA A 252 -9.40 -2.53 1.26
C ALA A 252 -9.63 -2.12 2.72
N ASP A 253 -9.47 -0.84 3.02
CA ASP A 253 -9.76 -0.25 4.33
C ASP A 253 -11.16 0.40 4.29
N LEU A 254 -12.15 -0.31 4.81
CA LEU A 254 -13.54 0.13 4.96
C LEU A 254 -13.85 0.55 6.41
N SER A 255 -12.83 0.86 7.22
CA SER A 255 -13.01 1.16 8.64
C SER A 255 -13.97 2.34 8.86
N GLY A 256 -14.97 2.12 9.72
CA GLY A 256 -15.98 3.11 10.07
C GLY A 256 -16.90 3.57 8.92
N CYS A 257 -16.96 2.86 7.79
CA CYS A 257 -17.87 3.23 6.69
C CYS A 257 -19.35 3.07 7.05
N HIS A 258 -20.22 3.81 6.36
CA HIS A 258 -21.68 3.73 6.48
C HIS A 258 -22.27 2.96 5.30
N ALA A 259 -22.40 1.64 5.42
CA ALA A 259 -22.84 0.71 4.37
C ALA A 259 -24.22 0.08 4.64
N ARG A 260 -25.11 0.81 5.33
CA ARG A 260 -26.48 0.37 5.62
C ARG A 260 -27.24 0.05 4.32
N GLU A 261 -27.92 -1.10 4.30
CA GLU A 261 -28.66 -1.60 3.12
C GLU A 261 -27.80 -1.79 1.85
N ALA A 262 -26.47 -1.80 1.96
CA ALA A 262 -25.59 -2.02 0.81
C ALA A 262 -25.70 -3.47 0.27
N ARG A 263 -25.56 -3.63 -1.04
CA ARG A 263 -25.51 -4.94 -1.71
C ARG A 263 -24.06 -5.34 -1.94
N ILE A 264 -23.56 -6.27 -1.14
CA ILE A 264 -22.19 -6.79 -1.12
C ILE A 264 -22.20 -8.30 -1.49
N THR A 265 -23.27 -8.78 -2.13
CA THR A 265 -23.43 -10.17 -2.55
C THR A 265 -22.30 -10.60 -3.50
N ARG A 266 -21.70 -11.77 -3.22
CA ARG A 266 -20.58 -12.35 -3.99
C ARG A 266 -19.35 -11.46 -4.14
N CYS A 267 -19.12 -10.55 -3.19
CA CYS A 267 -17.91 -9.74 -3.19
C CYS A 267 -16.71 -10.51 -2.64
N GLU A 268 -15.52 -10.13 -3.07
CA GLU A 268 -14.25 -10.62 -2.50
C GLU A 268 -13.71 -9.57 -1.52
N LEU A 269 -13.71 -9.86 -0.22
CA LEU A 269 -13.25 -8.94 0.84
C LEU A 269 -12.07 -9.54 1.63
N ARG A 270 -11.29 -10.44 1.05
CA ARG A 270 -10.17 -11.11 1.75
C ARG A 270 -9.25 -10.07 2.38
N ASP A 271 -8.93 -10.22 3.67
CA ASP A 271 -8.05 -9.31 4.42
C ASP A 271 -8.52 -7.84 4.49
N ALA A 272 -9.78 -7.54 4.19
CA ALA A 272 -10.32 -6.18 4.29
C ALA A 272 -10.54 -5.76 5.76
N ASP A 273 -10.47 -4.45 6.02
CA ASP A 273 -10.76 -3.86 7.33
C ASP A 273 -12.16 -3.22 7.33
N LEU A 274 -13.10 -3.85 8.03
CA LEU A 274 -14.46 -3.39 8.33
C LEU A 274 -14.61 -2.95 9.80
N THR A 275 -13.52 -2.66 10.52
CA THR A 275 -13.58 -2.29 11.94
C THR A 275 -14.51 -1.09 12.14
N GLY A 276 -15.51 -1.26 13.01
CA GLY A 276 -16.52 -0.23 13.31
C GLY A 276 -17.44 0.14 12.13
N ALA A 277 -17.47 -0.65 11.04
CA ALA A 277 -18.34 -0.38 9.90
C ALA A 277 -19.83 -0.58 10.26
N GLU A 278 -20.70 0.26 9.68
CA GLU A 278 -22.15 0.18 9.83
C GLU A 278 -22.78 -0.54 8.63
N LEU A 279 -23.14 -1.81 8.82
CA LEU A 279 -23.61 -2.75 7.80
C LEU A 279 -25.03 -3.24 8.06
N GLN A 280 -25.86 -2.46 8.76
CA GLN A 280 -27.19 -2.91 9.15
C GLN A 280 -28.06 -3.16 7.90
N ASN A 281 -28.75 -4.30 7.87
CA ASN A 281 -29.53 -4.76 6.73
C ASN A 281 -28.73 -4.92 5.42
N ALA A 282 -27.39 -4.96 5.47
CA ALA A 282 -26.57 -5.19 4.29
C ALA A 282 -26.73 -6.64 3.80
N ARG A 283 -26.57 -6.84 2.49
CA ARG A 283 -26.64 -8.16 1.84
C ARG A 283 -25.24 -8.64 1.48
N LEU A 284 -24.72 -9.60 2.23
CA LEU A 284 -23.41 -10.23 2.07
C LEU A 284 -23.52 -11.72 1.66
N GLU A 285 -24.66 -12.14 1.11
CA GLU A 285 -24.88 -13.50 0.61
C GLU A 285 -23.74 -13.95 -0.34
N ASP A 286 -23.23 -15.16 -0.13
CA ASP A 286 -22.11 -15.75 -0.89
C ASP A 286 -20.82 -14.89 -0.91
N ALA A 287 -20.64 -13.91 -0.01
CA ALA A 287 -19.44 -13.08 0.05
C ALA A 287 -18.24 -13.83 0.64
N ILE A 288 -17.04 -13.50 0.18
CA ILE A 288 -15.78 -14.03 0.71
C ILE A 288 -15.20 -13.00 1.68
N LEU A 289 -15.32 -13.27 2.97
CA LEU A 289 -14.89 -12.43 4.09
C LEU A 289 -13.72 -13.08 4.85
N GLU A 290 -12.92 -13.91 4.18
CA GLU A 290 -11.79 -14.61 4.80
C GLU A 290 -10.79 -13.61 5.40
N SER A 291 -10.41 -13.83 6.67
CA SER A 291 -9.42 -13.00 7.39
C SER A 291 -9.77 -11.51 7.52
N VAL A 292 -11.03 -11.13 7.32
CA VAL A 292 -11.52 -9.76 7.50
C VAL A 292 -11.40 -9.31 8.95
N GLN A 293 -11.02 -8.05 9.16
CA GLN A 293 -11.11 -7.39 10.47
C GLN A 293 -12.46 -6.67 10.57
N ALA A 294 -13.37 -7.12 11.42
CA ALA A 294 -14.71 -6.55 11.60
C ALA A 294 -15.04 -6.32 13.08
N ALA A 295 -14.02 -6.03 13.89
CA ALA A 295 -14.21 -5.72 15.30
C ALA A 295 -15.12 -4.49 15.46
N ASP A 296 -16.03 -4.53 16.43
CA ASP A 296 -17.00 -3.46 16.72
C ASP A 296 -17.93 -3.09 15.54
N ALA A 297 -17.96 -3.89 14.45
CA ALA A 297 -18.82 -3.64 13.31
C ALA A 297 -20.30 -3.92 13.65
N ASN A 298 -21.22 -3.19 13.03
CA ASN A 298 -22.64 -3.35 13.23
C ASN A 298 -23.32 -4.02 12.02
N LEU A 299 -23.59 -5.31 12.13
CA LEU A 299 -24.22 -6.17 11.13
C LEU A 299 -25.65 -6.57 11.53
N GLU A 300 -26.37 -5.74 12.30
CA GLU A 300 -27.75 -6.04 12.70
C GLU A 300 -28.65 -6.29 11.47
N ASN A 301 -29.36 -7.42 11.48
CA ASN A 301 -30.20 -7.91 10.38
C ASN A 301 -29.46 -8.12 9.04
N ALA A 302 -28.12 -8.17 9.01
CA ALA A 302 -27.39 -8.41 7.78
C ALA A 302 -27.57 -9.86 7.29
N ASP A 303 -27.55 -10.05 5.97
CA ASP A 303 -27.62 -11.38 5.36
C ASP A 303 -26.23 -11.86 4.97
N LEU A 304 -25.64 -12.74 5.78
CA LEU A 304 -24.35 -13.39 5.56
C LEU A 304 -24.50 -14.85 5.13
N SER A 305 -25.66 -15.23 4.58
CA SER A 305 -25.90 -16.63 4.22
C SER A 305 -24.89 -17.13 3.19
N ARG A 306 -24.34 -18.32 3.47
CA ARG A 306 -23.30 -18.98 2.67
C ARG A 306 -22.01 -18.16 2.46
N ALA A 307 -21.78 -17.13 3.27
CA ALA A 307 -20.54 -16.38 3.25
C ALA A 307 -19.38 -17.21 3.82
N ASP A 308 -18.18 -16.94 3.33
CA ASP A 308 -16.95 -17.52 3.89
C ASP A 308 -16.33 -16.53 4.88
N LEU A 309 -16.44 -16.82 6.19
CA LEU A 309 -15.94 -15.96 7.27
C LEU A 309 -14.66 -16.54 7.90
N SER A 310 -13.99 -17.47 7.23
CA SER A 310 -12.87 -18.22 7.81
C SER A 310 -11.75 -17.28 8.26
N GLY A 311 -11.31 -17.40 9.51
CA GLY A 311 -10.29 -16.54 10.12
C GLY A 311 -10.69 -15.07 10.32
N ALA A 312 -11.95 -14.69 10.08
CA ALA A 312 -12.42 -13.32 10.27
C ALA A 312 -12.51 -12.95 11.76
N VAL A 313 -12.35 -11.67 12.08
CA VAL A 313 -12.36 -11.14 13.45
C VAL A 313 -13.58 -10.26 13.66
N PHE A 314 -14.60 -10.77 14.34
CA PHE A 314 -15.85 -10.10 14.68
C PHE A 314 -15.96 -9.76 16.18
N CYS A 315 -14.83 -9.57 16.86
CA CYS A 315 -14.81 -9.22 18.28
C CYS A 315 -15.72 -8.02 18.59
N ARG A 316 -16.63 -8.18 19.56
CA ARG A 316 -17.63 -7.15 19.95
C ARG A 316 -18.55 -6.66 18.82
N ALA A 317 -18.60 -7.36 17.69
CA ALA A 317 -19.49 -7.00 16.59
C ALA A 317 -20.96 -7.26 16.97
N ASN A 318 -21.86 -6.44 16.43
CA ASN A 318 -23.29 -6.63 16.57
C ASN A 318 -23.84 -7.44 15.39
N LEU A 319 -24.07 -8.73 15.59
CA LEU A 319 -24.63 -9.68 14.61
C LEU A 319 -26.09 -10.04 14.93
N LYS A 320 -26.78 -9.20 15.71
CA LYS A 320 -28.16 -9.43 16.13
C LYS A 320 -29.07 -9.65 14.91
N ASN A 321 -29.87 -10.72 14.94
CA ASN A 321 -30.75 -11.15 13.85
C ASN A 321 -30.04 -11.38 12.50
N ALA A 322 -28.71 -11.47 12.46
CA ALA A 322 -28.01 -11.72 11.21
C ALA A 322 -28.31 -13.12 10.68
N ASN A 323 -28.44 -13.26 9.36
CA ASN A 323 -28.59 -14.56 8.72
C ASN A 323 -27.21 -15.15 8.44
N LEU A 324 -26.78 -16.12 9.23
CA LEU A 324 -25.51 -16.83 9.08
C LEU A 324 -25.70 -18.26 8.52
N TRP A 325 -26.86 -18.54 7.94
CA TRP A 325 -27.18 -19.90 7.48
C TRP A 325 -26.21 -20.36 6.39
N GLY A 326 -25.54 -21.49 6.63
CA GLY A 326 -24.56 -22.07 5.71
C GLY A 326 -23.24 -21.30 5.59
N ALA A 327 -23.02 -20.27 6.41
CA ALA A 327 -21.75 -19.56 6.45
C ALA A 327 -20.63 -20.44 7.04
N ARG A 328 -19.41 -20.30 6.54
CA ARG A 328 -18.22 -20.98 7.09
C ARG A 328 -17.63 -20.12 8.19
N LEU A 329 -17.50 -20.66 9.41
CA LEU A 329 -16.99 -19.96 10.59
C LEU A 329 -15.68 -20.56 11.11
N GLU A 330 -14.87 -21.16 10.24
CA GLU A 330 -13.61 -21.81 10.64
C GLU A 330 -12.63 -20.78 11.20
N ASN A 331 -12.23 -20.91 12.46
CA ASN A 331 -11.36 -19.98 13.19
C ASN A 331 -11.88 -18.52 13.19
N THR A 332 -13.19 -18.32 13.07
CA THR A 332 -13.79 -16.98 13.17
C THR A 332 -13.85 -16.55 14.63
N ASP A 333 -13.29 -15.37 14.94
CA ASP A 333 -13.28 -14.82 16.29
C ASP A 333 -14.54 -14.00 16.56
N LEU A 334 -15.41 -14.52 17.42
CA LEU A 334 -16.71 -13.96 17.81
C LEU A 334 -16.72 -13.47 19.26
N ARG A 335 -15.56 -13.35 19.93
CA ARG A 335 -15.49 -12.96 21.34
C ARG A 335 -16.20 -11.63 21.63
N GLY A 336 -17.06 -11.62 22.64
CA GLY A 336 -17.92 -10.49 22.98
C GLY A 336 -18.96 -10.08 21.92
N ALA A 337 -19.13 -10.83 20.83
CA ALA A 337 -20.08 -10.49 19.78
C ALA A 337 -21.54 -10.73 20.23
N ASN A 338 -22.46 -9.95 19.67
CA ASN A 338 -23.89 -10.13 19.91
C ASN A 338 -24.55 -10.91 18.78
N LEU A 339 -24.84 -12.19 18.99
CA LEU A 339 -25.53 -13.08 18.04
C LEU A 339 -27.01 -13.29 18.41
N PHE A 340 -27.61 -12.46 19.26
CA PHE A 340 -29.02 -12.62 19.64
C PHE A 340 -29.93 -12.69 18.40
N GLY A 341 -30.69 -13.78 18.27
CA GLY A 341 -31.60 -14.01 17.14
C GLY A 341 -30.91 -14.31 15.80
N ALA A 342 -29.58 -14.44 15.76
CA ALA A 342 -28.88 -14.81 14.54
C ALA A 342 -29.20 -16.26 14.12
N SER A 343 -29.30 -16.49 12.82
CA SER A 343 -29.59 -17.81 12.25
C SER A 343 -28.28 -18.58 11.99
N LEU A 344 -27.91 -19.48 12.89
CA LEU A 344 -26.79 -20.41 12.72
C LEU A 344 -27.03 -21.74 13.45
N THR A 345 -26.20 -22.75 13.16
CA THR A 345 -26.28 -24.10 13.74
C THR A 345 -25.15 -24.36 14.75
N GLU A 346 -25.33 -25.31 15.67
CA GLU A 346 -24.29 -25.73 16.64
C GLU A 346 -22.98 -26.10 15.95
N LYS A 347 -23.06 -26.88 14.87
CA LYS A 347 -21.89 -27.29 14.07
C LYS A 347 -21.07 -26.12 13.52
N GLN A 348 -21.71 -24.99 13.20
CA GLN A 348 -20.99 -23.79 12.75
C GLN A 348 -20.25 -23.11 13.90
N LEU A 349 -20.75 -23.23 15.14
CA LEU A 349 -20.07 -22.69 16.33
C LEU A 349 -18.88 -23.55 16.78
N GLU A 350 -18.90 -24.87 16.54
CA GLU A 350 -17.80 -25.79 16.91
C GLU A 350 -16.44 -25.36 16.33
N THR A 351 -16.43 -24.67 15.19
CA THR A 351 -15.20 -24.21 14.53
C THR A 351 -14.87 -22.75 14.80
N ALA A 352 -15.71 -22.03 15.55
CA ALA A 352 -15.54 -20.61 15.86
C ALA A 352 -14.94 -20.40 17.26
N ILE A 353 -14.35 -19.24 17.49
CA ILE A 353 -13.78 -18.84 18.78
C ILE A 353 -14.76 -17.87 19.45
N PHE A 354 -15.24 -18.18 20.65
CA PHE A 354 -16.14 -17.31 21.42
C PHE A 354 -15.91 -17.49 22.93
N ASP A 355 -16.43 -16.58 23.74
CA ASP A 355 -16.23 -16.50 25.18
C ASP A 355 -17.54 -16.24 25.95
N GLU A 356 -17.44 -16.09 27.28
CA GLU A 356 -18.60 -15.83 28.16
C GLU A 356 -19.29 -14.48 27.88
N GLU A 357 -18.61 -13.53 27.24
CA GLU A 357 -19.17 -12.24 26.85
C GLU A 357 -19.99 -12.32 25.55
N THR A 358 -19.87 -13.43 24.82
CA THR A 358 -20.56 -13.64 23.54
C THR A 358 -22.04 -13.99 23.76
N VAL A 359 -22.94 -13.21 23.18
CA VAL A 359 -24.40 -13.43 23.33
C VAL A 359 -24.89 -14.39 22.25
N LEU A 360 -25.16 -15.65 22.60
CA LEU A 360 -25.61 -16.67 21.65
C LEU A 360 -27.12 -16.58 21.30
N PRO A 361 -27.57 -17.11 20.15
CA PRO A 361 -28.99 -17.22 19.80
C PRO A 361 -29.78 -18.13 20.76
N SER A 362 -31.09 -17.87 20.91
CA SER A 362 -31.99 -18.67 21.75
C SER A 362 -32.10 -20.12 21.24
N GLY A 363 -31.94 -21.09 22.14
CA GLY A 363 -32.05 -22.53 21.81
C GLY A 363 -30.71 -23.20 21.47
N LEU A 364 -29.63 -22.43 21.36
CA LEU A 364 -28.27 -22.93 21.40
C LEU A 364 -27.79 -22.88 22.85
N GLU A 365 -28.27 -23.81 23.68
CA GLU A 365 -27.77 -23.99 25.04
C GLU A 365 -26.53 -24.89 24.95
N THR A 366 -25.37 -24.37 25.34
CA THR A 366 -24.13 -25.14 25.36
C THR A 366 -24.25 -26.30 26.37
N THR A 367 -24.66 -27.48 25.93
CA THR A 367 -24.42 -28.70 26.71
C THR A 367 -22.93 -28.96 26.69
N SER A 368 -22.33 -28.86 27.87
CA SER A 368 -20.90 -28.64 28.09
C SER A 368 -20.46 -27.26 27.64
N ALA A 369 -19.85 -26.51 28.56
CA ALA A 369 -18.70 -25.73 28.18
C ALA A 369 -17.82 -26.67 27.34
N GLY A 370 -17.83 -26.46 26.01
CA GLY A 370 -16.83 -27.06 25.15
C GLY A 370 -15.48 -26.79 25.80
N PRO A 371 -14.52 -27.73 25.75
CA PRO A 371 -13.29 -27.63 26.50
C PRO A 371 -12.72 -26.22 26.31
N VAL A 372 -12.70 -25.47 27.41
CA VAL A 372 -12.01 -24.19 27.44
C VAL A 372 -10.56 -24.53 27.13
N VAL A 373 -10.02 -23.73 26.20
CA VAL A 373 -8.69 -23.73 25.59
C VAL A 373 -8.57 -24.50 24.27
N PRO A 374 -8.47 -23.76 23.16
CA PRO A 374 -7.32 -23.85 22.29
C PRO A 374 -6.42 -22.64 22.56
N SER A 375 -5.26 -22.94 23.12
CA SER A 375 -4.14 -22.06 23.33
C SER A 375 -3.45 -21.82 22.00
N ASP A 376 -4.10 -21.19 21.01
CA ASP A 376 -3.42 -20.93 19.75
C ASP A 376 -2.28 -19.95 20.02
N PRO A 377 -1.01 -20.42 20.01
CA PRO A 377 0.10 -19.59 20.40
C PRO A 377 0.45 -18.60 19.30
N VAL A 378 -0.17 -18.68 18.12
CA VAL A 378 0.25 -17.96 16.91
C VAL A 378 -0.78 -16.91 16.50
N CYS A 379 -0.43 -15.64 16.68
CA CYS A 379 -1.16 -14.51 16.10
C CYS A 379 -0.57 -14.13 14.74
N THR A 380 -1.39 -13.74 13.76
CA THR A 380 -0.93 -13.36 12.41
C THR A 380 -1.13 -11.86 12.17
N LEU A 381 -0.03 -11.16 11.91
CA LEU A 381 0.00 -9.78 11.43
C LEU A 381 0.08 -9.76 9.90
N ARG A 382 -0.95 -9.18 9.26
CA ARG A 382 -1.08 -9.14 7.80
C ARG A 382 -0.80 -7.73 7.26
N GLY A 383 -0.09 -7.64 6.14
CA GLY A 383 0.19 -6.35 5.51
C GLY A 383 1.14 -6.39 4.31
N HIS A 384 2.13 -7.27 4.29
CA HIS A 384 3.04 -7.41 3.15
C HIS A 384 2.36 -8.09 1.96
N GLN A 385 2.79 -7.72 0.76
CA GLN A 385 2.31 -8.31 -0.50
C GLN A 385 3.30 -9.34 -1.09
N HIS A 386 4.48 -9.45 -0.48
CA HIS A 386 5.56 -10.31 -0.94
C HIS A 386 6.24 -11.02 0.25
N PRO A 387 7.05 -12.08 0.02
CA PRO A 387 7.67 -12.85 1.09
C PRO A 387 8.46 -11.95 2.04
N VAL A 388 8.29 -12.14 3.34
CA VAL A 388 8.99 -11.34 4.36
C VAL A 388 10.44 -11.80 4.41
N SER A 389 11.36 -10.93 4.01
CA SER A 389 12.79 -11.25 3.93
C SER A 389 13.51 -11.08 5.25
N SER A 390 13.07 -10.14 6.10
CA SER A 390 13.68 -9.88 7.39
C SER A 390 12.70 -9.28 8.39
N VAL A 391 12.91 -9.59 9.67
CA VAL A 391 12.18 -9.02 10.81
C VAL A 391 13.16 -8.61 11.91
N ASP A 392 12.83 -7.54 12.62
CA ASP A 392 13.54 -7.12 13.82
C ASP A 392 12.58 -6.61 14.90
N VAL A 393 12.99 -6.69 16.16
CA VAL A 393 12.15 -6.32 17.32
C VAL A 393 12.87 -5.28 18.17
N SER A 394 12.16 -4.27 18.63
CA SER A 394 12.75 -3.23 19.49
C SER A 394 13.24 -3.83 20.82
N ALA A 395 14.26 -3.19 21.41
CA ALA A 395 14.91 -3.65 22.65
C ALA A 395 13.98 -3.81 23.87
N ASP A 396 12.76 -3.30 23.80
CA ASP A 396 11.72 -3.37 24.83
C ASP A 396 10.49 -4.19 24.40
N GLY A 397 10.55 -4.83 23.23
CA GLY A 397 9.51 -5.73 22.73
C GLY A 397 8.20 -5.05 22.35
N LEU A 398 8.15 -3.71 22.22
CA LEU A 398 6.90 -3.01 21.91
C LEU A 398 6.67 -2.81 20.41
N LEU A 399 7.74 -2.70 19.62
CA LEU A 399 7.66 -2.57 18.17
C LEU A 399 8.34 -3.75 17.49
N ALA A 400 7.76 -4.19 16.38
CA ALA A 400 8.46 -5.00 15.41
C ALA A 400 8.55 -4.26 14.08
N MET A 401 9.60 -4.54 13.33
CA MET A 401 9.76 -4.13 11.95
C MET A 401 9.85 -5.37 11.09
N SER A 402 9.24 -5.30 9.91
CA SER A 402 9.38 -6.32 8.89
C SER A 402 9.60 -5.68 7.54
N VAL A 403 10.35 -6.36 6.70
CA VAL A 403 10.57 -5.95 5.31
C VAL A 403 10.31 -7.14 4.40
N ASP A 404 9.67 -6.89 3.27
CA ASP A 404 9.51 -7.89 2.22
C ASP A 404 10.53 -7.74 1.08
N ILE A 405 10.61 -8.76 0.24
CA ILE A 405 11.56 -8.80 -0.88
C ILE A 405 11.40 -7.62 -1.87
N SER A 406 10.25 -6.93 -1.90
CA SER A 406 10.05 -5.77 -2.78
C SER A 406 10.57 -4.46 -2.18
N GLY A 407 10.98 -4.50 -0.91
CA GLY A 407 11.41 -3.33 -0.16
C GLY A 407 10.26 -2.55 0.49
N GLU A 408 9.08 -3.14 0.65
CA GLU A 408 8.08 -2.59 1.56
C GLU A 408 8.49 -2.89 3.00
N VAL A 409 8.48 -1.86 3.84
CA VAL A 409 8.83 -1.95 5.26
C VAL A 409 7.62 -1.55 6.09
N LEU A 410 7.24 -2.43 7.01
CA LEU A 410 6.12 -2.23 7.92
C LEU A 410 6.63 -2.17 9.37
N VAL A 411 6.08 -1.22 10.13
CA VAL A 411 6.32 -1.10 11.58
C VAL A 411 5.03 -1.50 12.31
N TRP A 412 5.15 -2.40 13.27
CA TRP A 412 4.05 -2.99 14.02
C TRP A 412 4.11 -2.59 15.48
N ASP A 413 2.95 -2.23 16.05
CA ASP A 413 2.75 -2.12 17.50
C ASP A 413 2.35 -3.50 18.03
N LEU A 414 3.29 -4.16 18.72
CA LEU A 414 3.12 -5.54 19.21
C LEU A 414 2.07 -5.64 20.33
N ARG A 415 1.77 -4.54 21.03
CA ARG A 415 0.72 -4.53 22.07
C ARG A 415 -0.67 -4.41 21.46
N ARG A 416 -0.80 -3.64 20.39
CA ARG A 416 -2.07 -3.41 19.70
C ARG A 416 -2.30 -4.33 18.50
N LEU A 417 -1.32 -5.18 18.18
CA LEU A 417 -1.35 -6.12 17.05
C LEU A 417 -1.71 -5.45 15.72
N ARG A 418 -1.17 -4.24 15.48
CA ARG A 418 -1.50 -3.46 14.29
C ARG A 418 -0.28 -2.80 13.68
N LYS A 419 -0.34 -2.59 12.37
CA LYS A 419 0.59 -1.73 11.65
C LYS A 419 0.42 -0.27 12.11
N VAL A 420 1.54 0.39 12.37
CA VAL A 420 1.58 1.82 12.74
C VAL A 420 2.25 2.69 11.68
N GLN A 421 3.19 2.14 10.91
CA GLN A 421 3.85 2.86 9.82
C GLN A 421 4.13 1.94 8.64
N ARG A 422 4.22 2.55 7.46
CA ARG A 422 4.58 1.90 6.19
C ARG A 422 5.43 2.85 5.37
N PHE A 423 6.51 2.32 4.81
CA PHE A 423 7.31 3.01 3.80
C PHE A 423 7.87 2.02 2.78
N VAL A 424 8.22 2.50 1.59
CA VAL A 424 8.62 1.66 0.46
C VAL A 424 9.96 2.13 -0.10
N LEU A 425 10.88 1.20 -0.28
CA LEU A 425 12.21 1.48 -0.82
C LEU A 425 12.19 1.62 -2.35
N GLY A 426 11.39 0.80 -3.06
CA GLY A 426 11.40 0.74 -4.53
C GLY A 426 12.58 -0.05 -5.10
N SER A 427 13.25 -0.83 -4.26
CA SER A 427 14.38 -1.72 -4.56
C SER A 427 14.27 -2.98 -3.70
N LEU A 428 14.95 -4.07 -4.09
CA LEU A 428 14.88 -5.33 -3.35
C LEU A 428 15.50 -5.14 -1.98
N ALA A 429 14.87 -5.63 -0.91
CA ALA A 429 15.38 -5.52 0.45
C ALA A 429 15.64 -6.88 1.08
N ASN A 430 16.79 -6.97 1.74
CA ASN A 430 17.31 -8.21 2.33
C ASN A 430 17.33 -8.16 3.86
N GLY A 431 17.40 -6.98 4.47
CA GLY A 431 17.54 -6.84 5.92
C GLY A 431 16.90 -5.56 6.47
N VAL A 432 16.32 -5.67 7.66
CA VAL A 432 15.83 -4.52 8.44
C VAL A 432 16.38 -4.61 9.86
N ALA A 433 16.69 -3.47 10.46
CA ALA A 433 17.02 -3.38 11.88
C ALA A 433 16.40 -2.13 12.51
N ILE A 434 15.94 -2.25 13.75
CA ILE A 434 15.41 -1.14 14.56
C ILE A 434 16.42 -0.73 15.62
N SER A 435 16.65 0.58 15.75
CA SER A 435 17.56 1.09 16.76
C SER A 435 17.08 0.76 18.18
N PRO A 436 18.00 0.53 19.14
CA PRO A 436 17.62 0.30 20.54
C PRO A 436 16.80 1.44 21.16
N ARG A 437 16.92 2.67 20.62
CA ARG A 437 16.18 3.86 21.08
C ARG A 437 14.83 4.06 20.40
N ARG A 438 14.47 3.23 19.41
CA ARG A 438 13.26 3.35 18.59
C ARG A 438 13.09 4.69 17.88
N ASP A 439 14.18 5.39 17.64
CA ASP A 439 14.18 6.66 16.91
C ASP A 439 14.46 6.45 15.43
N VAL A 440 15.33 5.51 15.08
CA VAL A 440 15.68 5.22 13.68
C VAL A 440 15.60 3.74 13.31
N ALA A 441 15.47 3.49 12.01
CA ALA A 441 15.53 2.18 11.41
C ALA A 441 16.50 2.14 10.22
N LEU A 442 17.25 1.06 10.10
CA LEU A 442 18.12 0.77 8.96
C LEU A 442 17.47 -0.28 8.09
N VAL A 443 17.49 -0.07 6.78
CA VAL A 443 17.08 -1.07 5.81
C VAL A 443 18.14 -1.22 4.74
N VAL A 444 18.46 -2.46 4.41
CA VAL A 444 19.52 -2.82 3.46
C VAL A 444 18.99 -3.74 2.38
N GLY A 445 19.53 -3.59 1.17
CA GLY A 445 19.03 -4.28 -0.01
C GLY A 445 19.95 -4.21 -1.23
N GLU A 446 19.36 -4.48 -2.39
CA GLU A 446 20.05 -4.51 -3.68
C GLU A 446 19.61 -3.33 -4.56
N HIS A 447 20.58 -2.66 -5.20
CA HIS A 447 20.34 -1.58 -6.13
C HIS A 447 20.59 -2.03 -7.58
N LYS A 448 19.61 -1.82 -8.47
CA LYS A 448 19.76 -2.14 -9.91
C LYS A 448 20.61 -1.06 -10.60
N PRO A 449 21.50 -1.41 -11.56
CA PRO A 449 21.71 -2.72 -12.17
C PRO A 449 22.71 -3.65 -11.45
N ARG A 450 23.63 -3.12 -10.62
CA ARG A 450 24.51 -3.88 -9.71
C ARG A 450 24.91 -2.96 -8.56
N GLY A 451 24.75 -3.42 -7.33
CA GLY A 451 25.12 -2.68 -6.12
C GLY A 451 24.20 -3.00 -4.95
N GLY A 452 24.52 -2.46 -3.79
CA GLY A 452 23.68 -2.51 -2.61
C GLY A 452 23.10 -1.14 -2.28
N GLU A 453 22.05 -1.13 -1.47
CA GLU A 453 21.43 0.11 -0.99
C GLU A 453 21.20 0.03 0.51
N LEU A 454 21.65 1.05 1.24
CA LEU A 454 21.42 1.25 2.67
C LEU A 454 20.62 2.53 2.85
N ARG A 455 19.53 2.46 3.63
CA ARG A 455 18.72 3.63 3.99
C ARG A 455 18.52 3.73 5.48
N LEU A 456 18.68 4.94 6.01
CA LEU A 456 18.36 5.28 7.38
C LEU A 456 17.04 6.07 7.40
N TRP A 457 16.11 5.64 8.23
CA TRP A 457 14.78 6.22 8.37
C TRP A 457 14.54 6.71 9.79
N ASP A 458 13.96 7.91 9.93
CA ASP A 458 13.43 8.41 11.20
C ASP A 458 12.04 7.83 11.45
N LEU A 459 11.91 7.05 12.52
CA LEU A 459 10.64 6.44 12.94
C LEU A 459 9.70 7.43 13.62
N ARG A 460 10.19 8.57 14.13
CA ARG A 460 9.34 9.59 14.76
C ARG A 460 8.73 10.54 13.73
N GLY A 461 9.56 11.02 12.82
CA GLY A 461 9.17 11.93 11.75
C GLY A 461 8.72 11.24 10.45
N ALA A 462 8.82 9.91 10.36
CA ALA A 462 8.44 9.10 9.21
C ALA A 462 9.06 9.58 7.87
N HIS A 463 10.35 9.90 7.88
CA HIS A 463 11.08 10.34 6.69
C HIS A 463 12.46 9.68 6.57
N GLU A 464 12.94 9.58 5.33
CA GLU A 464 14.30 9.13 5.01
C GLU A 464 15.30 10.19 5.51
N ILE A 465 16.26 9.78 6.36
CA ILE A 465 17.34 10.66 6.83
C ILE A 465 18.43 10.72 5.76
N TYR A 466 18.91 9.56 5.30
CA TYR A 466 19.83 9.46 4.19
C TYR A 466 19.73 8.11 3.47
N ARG A 467 20.31 8.07 2.27
CA ARG A 467 20.47 6.89 1.43
C ARG A 467 21.89 6.78 0.93
N ARG A 468 22.41 5.55 0.92
CA ARG A 468 23.73 5.21 0.39
C ARG A 468 23.67 4.02 -0.55
N VAL A 469 24.45 4.08 -1.62
CA VAL A 469 24.61 2.99 -2.59
C VAL A 469 26.03 2.44 -2.44
N THR A 470 26.14 1.12 -2.39
CA THR A 470 27.41 0.38 -2.28
C THR A 470 27.68 -0.41 -3.57
N GLU A 471 28.92 -0.82 -3.79
CA GLU A 471 29.30 -1.59 -4.98
C GLU A 471 28.78 -3.04 -4.95
N GLN A 472 28.62 -3.61 -3.75
CA GLN A 472 28.14 -4.98 -3.54
C GLN A 472 26.75 -5.00 -2.91
N PRO A 473 25.91 -6.01 -3.21
CA PRO A 473 24.62 -6.22 -2.54
C PRO A 473 24.77 -6.32 -1.03
N LEU A 474 23.88 -5.65 -0.30
CA LEU A 474 23.83 -5.74 1.16
C LEU A 474 22.92 -6.90 1.56
N ARG A 475 23.41 -7.79 2.41
CA ARG A 475 22.73 -9.04 2.79
C ARG A 475 21.96 -8.93 4.10
N CYS A 476 22.56 -8.31 5.11
CA CYS A 476 22.01 -8.28 6.46
C CYS A 476 22.48 -7.01 7.18
N VAL A 477 21.72 -6.57 8.16
CA VAL A 477 22.04 -5.44 9.04
C VAL A 477 21.63 -5.77 10.46
N GLN A 478 22.43 -5.36 11.44
CA GLN A 478 22.09 -5.49 12.85
C GLN A 478 22.67 -4.34 13.67
N PHE A 479 21.88 -3.79 14.60
CA PHE A 479 22.33 -2.77 15.52
C PHE A 479 23.21 -3.34 16.64
N CYS A 480 24.23 -2.57 17.02
CA CYS A 480 24.95 -2.77 18.28
C CYS A 480 24.12 -2.19 19.45
N GLY A 481 24.08 -2.89 20.58
CA GLY A 481 23.34 -2.52 21.79
C GLY A 481 23.77 -1.20 22.46
N HIS A 482 24.96 -0.69 22.18
CA HIS A 482 25.43 0.62 22.66
C HIS A 482 25.80 1.58 21.52
N ALA A 483 25.13 2.75 21.54
CA ALA A 483 25.41 3.95 20.76
C ALA A 483 25.39 3.78 19.23
N GLY A 484 24.24 4.01 18.57
CA GLY A 484 24.18 4.51 17.18
C GLY A 484 24.99 3.76 16.11
N LEU A 485 25.46 2.54 16.39
CA LEU A 485 26.34 1.77 15.54
C LEU A 485 25.58 0.58 14.94
N ALA A 486 25.88 0.27 13.68
CA ALA A 486 25.31 -0.89 13.01
C ALA A 486 26.37 -1.65 12.23
N LEU A 487 26.23 -2.98 12.24
CA LEU A 487 26.99 -3.89 11.40
C LEU A 487 26.18 -4.20 10.14
N VAL A 488 26.81 -4.09 8.99
CA VAL A 488 26.23 -4.38 7.68
C VAL A 488 27.07 -5.46 7.01
N ALA A 489 26.42 -6.55 6.60
CA ALA A 489 27.06 -7.62 5.85
C ALA A 489 26.88 -7.42 4.35
N GLU A 490 27.98 -7.48 3.63
CA GLU A 490 28.06 -7.52 2.17
C GLU A 490 28.43 -8.94 1.73
N ASP A 491 28.51 -9.19 0.42
CA ASP A 491 28.91 -10.51 -0.07
C ASP A 491 30.26 -10.96 0.49
N VAL A 492 31.28 -10.09 0.55
CA VAL A 492 32.65 -10.49 0.93
C VAL A 492 33.27 -9.64 2.04
N SER A 493 32.50 -8.73 2.61
CA SER A 493 32.95 -7.84 3.68
C SER A 493 31.85 -7.60 4.71
N VAL A 494 32.27 -7.16 5.89
CA VAL A 494 31.38 -6.57 6.89
C VAL A 494 31.79 -5.12 7.03
N SER A 495 30.86 -4.20 7.23
CA SER A 495 31.14 -2.80 7.51
C SER A 495 30.46 -2.35 8.81
N LEU A 496 31.16 -1.51 9.57
CA LEU A 496 30.66 -0.85 10.78
C LEU A 496 30.28 0.59 10.43
N TRP A 497 29.07 1.00 10.78
CA TRP A 497 28.50 2.30 10.43
C TRP A 497 28.19 3.13 11.66
N ASP A 498 28.54 4.42 11.61
CA ASP A 498 27.96 5.44 12.50
C ASP A 498 26.77 6.07 11.80
N LEU A 499 25.61 6.07 12.45
CA LEU A 499 24.39 6.65 11.92
C LEU A 499 24.45 8.18 11.72
N GLY A 500 25.39 8.88 12.37
CA GLY A 500 25.50 10.34 12.28
C GLY A 500 26.06 10.86 10.96
N ASP A 501 27.05 10.16 10.41
CA ASP A 501 27.88 10.68 9.31
C ASP A 501 27.57 10.03 7.95
N GLY A 502 26.80 8.94 7.93
CA GLY A 502 26.35 8.29 6.69
C GLY A 502 27.46 7.60 5.88
N GLU A 503 28.60 7.34 6.50
CA GLU A 503 29.75 6.63 5.92
C GLU A 503 30.18 5.49 6.87
N PRO A 504 30.74 4.39 6.34
CA PRO A 504 31.26 3.32 7.17
C PRO A 504 32.50 3.81 7.93
N ILE A 505 32.49 3.59 9.24
CA ILE A 505 33.66 3.81 10.12
C ILE A 505 34.77 2.85 9.75
N ARG A 506 34.39 1.62 9.41
CA ARG A 506 35.34 0.53 9.19
C ARG A 506 34.77 -0.53 8.26
N GLU A 507 35.65 -1.14 7.48
CA GLU A 507 35.34 -2.28 6.63
C GLU A 507 36.28 -3.45 6.94
N PHE A 508 35.73 -4.66 6.95
CA PHE A 508 36.39 -5.92 7.26
C PHE A 508 36.28 -6.84 6.04
N SER A 509 37.36 -7.01 5.29
CA SER A 509 37.36 -7.92 4.14
C SER A 509 37.55 -9.37 4.59
N ILE A 510 36.56 -10.22 4.32
CA ILE A 510 36.57 -11.65 4.69
C ILE A 510 37.10 -12.52 3.55
N GLY A 511 36.94 -12.04 2.30
CA GLY A 511 37.66 -12.54 1.12
C GLY A 511 37.21 -13.90 0.56
N GLU A 512 36.24 -14.59 1.18
CA GLU A 512 35.79 -15.92 0.75
C GLU A 512 34.27 -16.12 0.90
N GLY A 513 33.58 -16.21 -0.24
CA GLY A 513 32.16 -16.62 -0.35
C GLY A 513 31.15 -15.58 0.17
N PRO A 514 29.87 -15.65 -0.26
CA PRO A 514 28.83 -14.75 0.22
C PRO A 514 28.57 -14.96 1.71
N LEU A 515 28.55 -13.86 2.47
CA LEU A 515 28.06 -13.88 3.85
C LEU A 515 26.55 -14.11 3.89
N ILE A 516 26.12 -14.86 4.89
CA ILE A 516 24.72 -15.18 5.14
C ILE A 516 24.14 -14.21 6.17
N GLN A 517 24.86 -13.99 7.27
CA GLN A 517 24.39 -13.19 8.40
C GLN A 517 25.58 -12.61 9.18
N VAL A 518 25.38 -11.46 9.82
CA VAL A 518 26.30 -10.88 10.81
C VAL A 518 25.54 -10.61 12.11
N CYS A 519 26.19 -10.86 13.25
CA CYS A 519 25.63 -10.58 14.57
C CYS A 519 26.68 -9.95 15.50
N PRO A 520 26.32 -8.93 16.30
CA PRO A 520 27.17 -8.45 17.38
C PRO A 520 27.22 -9.50 18.52
N ALA A 521 28.34 -9.56 19.22
CA ALA A 521 28.60 -10.43 20.34
C ALA A 521 29.50 -9.75 21.39
N ASP A 522 29.60 -10.35 22.58
CA ASP A 522 30.43 -9.87 23.70
C ASP A 522 30.23 -8.37 23.99
N GLN A 523 28.98 -7.97 24.25
CA GLN A 523 28.61 -6.57 24.51
C GLN A 523 29.06 -5.60 23.39
N ASP A 524 28.83 -6.00 22.14
CA ASP A 524 29.19 -5.24 20.92
C ASP A 524 30.69 -5.04 20.69
N ARG A 525 31.55 -5.85 21.32
CA ARG A 525 33.00 -5.84 21.04
C ARG A 525 33.36 -6.68 19.83
N LEU A 526 32.57 -7.72 19.57
CA LEU A 526 32.83 -8.67 18.50
C LEU A 526 31.73 -8.62 17.44
N ALA A 527 32.12 -8.76 16.18
CA ALA A 527 31.20 -9.04 15.08
C ALA A 527 31.43 -10.48 14.62
N ILE A 528 30.38 -11.28 14.66
CA ILE A 528 30.37 -12.68 14.22
C ILE A 528 29.73 -12.76 12.85
N ALA A 529 30.51 -13.11 11.83
CA ALA A 529 30.03 -13.21 10.46
C ALA A 529 29.99 -14.68 10.00
N LEU A 530 28.85 -15.09 9.46
CA LEU A 530 28.61 -16.44 8.96
C LEU A 530 28.77 -16.50 7.44
N SER A 531 29.60 -17.42 6.97
CA SER A 531 29.55 -17.96 5.61
C SER A 531 29.11 -19.42 5.65
N ALA A 532 28.80 -20.01 4.49
CA ALA A 532 28.28 -21.39 4.40
C ALA A 532 29.12 -22.44 5.17
N HIS A 533 30.44 -22.24 5.27
CA HIS A 533 31.34 -23.22 5.90
C HIS A 533 32.27 -22.62 6.94
N ARG A 534 32.12 -21.35 7.31
CA ARG A 534 33.01 -20.70 8.28
C ARG A 534 32.29 -19.70 9.14
N LEU A 535 32.79 -19.57 10.36
CA LEU A 535 32.47 -18.47 11.25
C LEU A 535 33.70 -17.57 11.39
N HIS A 536 33.51 -16.28 11.19
CA HIS A 536 34.56 -15.27 11.36
C HIS A 536 34.26 -14.46 12.61
N VAL A 537 35.24 -14.38 13.52
CA VAL A 537 35.17 -13.59 14.75
C VAL A 537 36.03 -12.36 14.56
N LEU A 538 35.38 -11.20 14.45
CA LEU A 538 36.03 -9.92 14.18
C LEU A 538 35.98 -9.05 15.43
N ASP A 539 37.06 -8.36 15.72
CA ASP A 539 37.11 -7.35 16.77
C ASP A 539 36.70 -5.98 16.19
N ILE A 540 35.61 -5.42 16.71
CA ILE A 540 34.96 -4.22 16.16
C ILE A 540 35.87 -2.99 16.32
N ASP A 541 36.56 -2.87 17.45
CA ASP A 541 37.40 -1.73 17.79
C ASP A 541 38.70 -1.69 16.97
N THR A 542 39.37 -2.83 16.85
CA THR A 542 40.68 -2.95 16.20
C THR A 542 40.58 -3.21 14.71
N GLY A 543 39.45 -3.69 14.21
CA GLY A 543 39.29 -3.99 12.79
C GLY A 543 39.85 -5.33 12.34
N LYS A 544 40.25 -6.20 13.28
CA LYS A 544 41.01 -7.42 12.97
C LYS A 544 40.15 -8.67 13.11
N GLU A 545 40.35 -9.62 12.20
CA GLU A 545 39.86 -10.98 12.37
C GLU A 545 40.66 -11.66 13.48
N LEU A 546 40.00 -11.95 14.60
CA LEU A 546 40.61 -12.63 15.75
C LEU A 546 40.70 -14.13 15.52
N ARG A 547 39.62 -14.72 15.00
CA ARG A 547 39.49 -16.17 14.80
C ARG A 547 38.65 -16.50 13.58
N ARG A 548 38.96 -17.67 13.02
CA ARG A 548 38.25 -18.28 11.89
C ARG A 548 37.96 -19.75 12.22
N LEU A 549 36.70 -20.09 12.40
CA LEU A 549 36.27 -21.44 12.77
C LEU A 549 35.74 -22.18 11.53
N SER A 550 36.24 -23.38 11.26
CA SER A 550 35.87 -24.17 10.06
C SER A 550 34.67 -25.07 10.32
N LEU A 551 33.50 -24.79 9.72
CA LEU A 551 32.24 -25.48 9.99
C LEU A 551 32.11 -26.87 9.32
N GLN A 552 33.04 -27.27 8.46
CA GLN A 552 33.00 -28.55 7.75
C GLN A 552 32.81 -29.75 8.71
N PRO A 553 31.94 -30.73 8.37
CA PRO A 553 31.17 -30.88 7.13
C PRO A 553 29.82 -30.12 7.10
N LEU A 554 29.51 -29.29 8.11
CA LEU A 554 28.27 -28.53 8.19
C LEU A 554 28.19 -27.47 7.08
N VAL A 555 27.00 -27.35 6.47
CA VAL A 555 26.66 -26.25 5.56
C VAL A 555 25.65 -25.36 6.28
N ALA A 556 26.16 -24.32 6.93
CA ALA A 556 25.36 -23.43 7.76
C ALA A 556 24.48 -22.51 6.91
N SER A 557 23.26 -22.26 7.39
CA SER A 557 22.24 -21.43 6.75
C SER A 557 21.63 -20.38 7.68
N ALA A 558 21.84 -20.50 9.00
CA ALA A 558 21.35 -19.53 9.99
C ALA A 558 22.29 -19.43 11.20
N LEU A 559 22.35 -18.25 11.82
CA LEU A 559 23.19 -17.93 12.98
C LEU A 559 22.38 -17.22 14.08
N ALA A 560 22.61 -17.59 15.33
CA ALA A 560 22.30 -16.75 16.49
C ALA A 560 23.40 -16.88 17.54
N ILE A 561 23.62 -15.79 18.28
CA ILE A 561 24.61 -15.73 19.36
C ILE A 561 23.87 -15.79 20.69
N THR A 562 24.43 -16.51 21.67
CA THR A 562 23.91 -16.50 23.03
C THR A 562 24.06 -15.11 23.66
N PRO A 563 23.14 -14.68 24.54
CA PRO A 563 23.21 -13.35 25.17
C PRO A 563 24.52 -13.05 25.93
N ASP A 564 25.21 -14.08 26.40
CA ASP A 564 26.53 -13.95 27.05
C ASP A 564 27.69 -13.71 26.07
N GLY A 565 27.44 -13.80 24.76
CA GLY A 565 28.41 -13.56 23.70
C GLY A 565 29.45 -14.67 23.51
N LYS A 566 29.31 -15.82 24.16
CA LYS A 566 30.33 -16.88 24.17
C LYS A 566 30.06 -18.02 23.20
N GLN A 567 28.80 -18.29 22.90
CA GLN A 567 28.39 -19.41 22.07
C GLN A 567 27.59 -18.93 20.85
N ALA A 568 27.69 -19.69 19.77
CA ALA A 568 26.90 -19.54 18.57
C ALA A 568 26.06 -20.79 18.32
N VAL A 569 24.78 -20.61 18.03
CA VAL A 569 23.89 -21.66 17.54
C VAL A 569 23.81 -21.55 16.02
N LEU A 570 24.06 -22.67 15.35
CA LEU A 570 24.14 -22.77 13.90
C LEU A 570 23.09 -23.77 13.40
N GLY A 571 22.32 -23.36 12.39
CA GLY A 571 21.41 -24.24 11.66
C GLY A 571 21.97 -24.59 10.29
N SER A 572 21.73 -25.80 9.81
CA SER A 572 22.25 -26.26 8.51
C SER A 572 21.16 -26.54 7.48
N LEU A 573 21.59 -26.61 6.21
CA LEU A 573 20.76 -27.08 5.10
C LEU A 573 20.34 -28.56 5.22
N SER A 574 21.02 -29.34 6.06
CA SER A 574 20.66 -30.74 6.35
C SER A 574 19.70 -30.89 7.53
N GLY A 575 19.32 -29.79 8.20
CA GLY A 575 18.44 -29.81 9.37
C GLY A 575 19.16 -29.96 10.71
N GLN A 576 20.50 -30.03 10.72
CA GLN A 576 21.27 -30.10 11.95
C GLN A 576 21.33 -28.74 12.65
N VAL A 577 21.18 -28.75 13.96
CA VAL A 577 21.36 -27.58 14.84
C VAL A 577 22.52 -27.87 15.77
N VAL A 578 23.56 -27.03 15.72
CA VAL A 578 24.83 -27.24 16.40
C VAL A 578 25.15 -26.03 17.27
N LEU A 579 25.63 -26.28 18.48
CA LEU A 579 26.19 -25.28 19.37
C LEU A 579 27.71 -25.24 19.21
N CYS A 580 28.27 -24.06 18.98
CA CYS A 580 29.71 -23.83 18.82
C CYS A 580 30.19 -22.81 19.86
N GLU A 581 31.27 -23.12 20.55
CA GLU A 581 31.97 -22.11 21.37
C GLU A 581 32.70 -21.13 20.45
N LEU A 582 32.72 -19.84 20.78
CA LEU A 582 33.41 -18.81 19.99
C LEU A 582 34.89 -18.68 20.37
N ASP A 583 35.23 -19.11 21.58
CA ASP A 583 36.61 -19.10 22.11
C ASP A 583 37.40 -20.37 21.78
N SER A 584 36.75 -21.42 21.28
CA SER A 584 37.40 -22.68 20.95
C SER A 584 36.73 -23.37 19.74
N ASP A 585 37.41 -24.35 19.13
CA ASP A 585 36.83 -25.12 18.03
C ASP A 585 35.84 -26.23 18.51
N THR A 586 35.38 -26.17 19.77
CA THR A 586 34.48 -27.20 20.29
C THR A 586 33.06 -27.01 19.77
N ARG A 587 32.47 -28.12 19.31
CA ARG A 587 31.10 -28.19 18.82
C ARG A 587 30.33 -29.32 19.48
N ARG A 588 29.04 -29.07 19.67
CA ARG A 588 28.09 -30.04 20.19
C ARG A 588 26.85 -30.03 19.31
N ASP A 589 26.44 -31.21 18.85
CA ASP A 589 25.14 -31.39 18.20
C ASP A 589 24.04 -31.15 19.25
N LEU A 590 23.16 -30.19 18.96
CA LEU A 590 22.11 -29.75 19.88
C LEU A 590 20.78 -30.43 19.55
N ALA A 591 20.36 -30.36 18.28
CA ALA A 591 19.12 -30.95 17.80
C ALA A 591 19.17 -31.24 16.29
N SER A 592 18.14 -31.91 15.78
CA SER A 592 17.92 -32.09 14.34
C SER A 592 16.45 -31.85 14.03
N VAL A 593 16.17 -31.07 12.99
CA VAL A 593 14.83 -30.79 12.49
C VAL A 593 14.65 -31.32 11.07
N PRO A 594 13.42 -31.66 10.64
CA PRO A 594 13.18 -32.11 9.27
C PRO A 594 13.43 -31.00 8.23
N GLY A 595 14.33 -31.27 7.28
CA GLY A 595 14.64 -30.35 6.18
C GLY A 595 15.59 -29.22 6.57
N PRO A 596 15.87 -28.27 5.66
CA PRO A 596 16.83 -27.21 5.89
C PRO A 596 16.34 -26.22 6.94
N VAL A 597 17.23 -25.87 7.88
CA VAL A 597 17.01 -24.76 8.81
C VAL A 597 17.09 -23.45 8.04
N ARG A 598 16.04 -22.63 8.11
CA ARG A 598 15.95 -21.34 7.40
C ARG A 598 16.19 -20.16 8.31
N CYS A 599 15.72 -20.25 9.55
CA CYS A 599 15.92 -19.23 10.56
C CYS A 599 16.03 -19.87 11.94
N LEU A 600 16.74 -19.20 12.84
CA LEU A 600 16.79 -19.56 14.26
C LEU A 600 17.02 -18.30 15.11
N ALA A 601 16.65 -18.37 16.39
CA ALA A 601 16.99 -17.35 17.37
C ALA A 601 17.15 -17.99 18.74
N VAL A 602 18.01 -17.38 19.57
CA VAL A 602 18.20 -17.75 20.97
C VAL A 602 17.36 -16.83 21.85
N SER A 603 16.76 -17.39 22.89
CA SER A 603 15.97 -16.63 23.86
C SER A 603 16.83 -15.62 24.63
N PRO A 604 16.25 -14.51 25.12
CA PRO A 604 17.01 -13.51 25.89
C PRO A 604 17.66 -14.03 27.19
N ASP A 605 17.14 -15.13 27.76
CA ASP A 605 17.72 -15.81 28.93
C ASP A 605 18.85 -16.80 28.56
N GLY A 606 19.09 -17.01 27.26
CA GLY A 606 20.11 -17.92 26.74
C GLY A 606 19.83 -19.40 26.97
N GLN A 607 18.62 -19.77 27.42
CA GLN A 607 18.29 -21.16 27.75
C GLN A 607 17.62 -21.92 26.60
N GLN A 608 16.97 -21.21 25.68
CA GLN A 608 16.14 -21.81 24.64
C GLN A 608 16.57 -21.36 23.24
N VAL A 609 16.36 -22.21 22.25
CA VAL A 609 16.50 -21.87 20.83
C VAL A 609 15.22 -22.22 20.09
N LEU A 610 14.68 -21.26 19.34
CA LEU A 610 13.58 -21.49 18.42
C LEU A 610 14.14 -21.68 17.02
N VAL A 611 13.71 -22.74 16.33
CA VAL A 611 14.24 -23.17 15.04
C VAL A 611 13.11 -23.27 14.03
N GLY A 612 13.26 -22.61 12.88
CA GLY A 612 12.34 -22.67 11.76
C GLY A 612 12.93 -23.37 10.53
N GLY A 613 12.16 -24.29 9.95
CA GLY A 613 12.56 -25.10 8.80
C GLY A 613 11.55 -25.06 7.65
N GLN A 614 11.49 -26.11 6.84
CA GLN A 614 10.56 -26.20 5.70
C GLN A 614 9.15 -26.71 6.06
N ALA A 615 8.96 -27.28 7.25
CA ALA A 615 7.73 -27.99 7.63
C ALA A 615 6.57 -27.09 8.08
N HIS A 616 6.57 -25.80 7.73
CA HIS A 616 5.59 -24.81 8.23
C HIS A 616 5.48 -24.72 9.76
N GLU A 617 6.49 -25.22 10.48
CA GLU A 617 6.49 -25.36 11.93
C GLU A 617 7.76 -24.71 12.51
N LEU A 618 7.64 -24.22 13.74
CA LEU A 618 8.76 -23.82 14.58
C LEU A 618 8.92 -24.82 15.72
N LYS A 619 10.17 -25.21 16.02
CA LYS A 619 10.49 -26.10 17.14
C LYS A 619 11.35 -25.38 18.17
N LEU A 620 10.95 -25.48 19.43
CA LEU A 620 11.65 -24.89 20.57
C LEU A 620 12.46 -25.97 21.28
N PHE A 621 13.75 -25.72 21.48
CA PHE A 621 14.66 -26.64 22.16
C PHE A 621 15.33 -25.97 23.35
N ASP A 622 15.60 -26.76 24.38
CA ASP A 622 16.48 -26.38 25.49
C ASP A 622 17.95 -26.50 25.06
N ILE A 623 18.74 -25.44 25.25
CA ILE A 623 20.14 -25.40 24.79
C ILE A 623 21.04 -26.33 25.61
N ALA A 624 20.81 -26.45 26.91
CA ALA A 624 21.65 -27.24 27.80
C ALA A 624 21.49 -28.75 27.58
N SER A 625 20.24 -29.21 27.44
CA SER A 625 19.88 -30.62 27.31
C SER A 625 19.69 -31.08 25.87
N GLY A 626 19.38 -30.18 24.93
CA GLY A 626 19.02 -30.51 23.55
C GLY A 626 17.61 -31.10 23.39
N GLN A 627 16.78 -31.07 24.44
CA GLN A 627 15.42 -31.62 24.41
C GLN A 627 14.44 -30.66 23.74
N GLU A 628 13.53 -31.20 22.92
CA GLU A 628 12.40 -30.45 22.35
C GLU A 628 11.40 -30.10 23.46
N GLN A 629 11.12 -28.82 23.64
CA GLN A 629 10.21 -28.30 24.65
C GLN A 629 8.81 -28.00 24.10
N GLY A 630 8.70 -27.78 22.80
CA GLY A 630 7.42 -27.52 22.15
C GLY A 630 7.57 -27.30 20.65
N SER A 631 6.43 -27.37 19.95
CA SER A 631 6.36 -27.10 18.53
C SER A 631 5.14 -26.23 18.22
N PHE A 632 5.27 -25.37 17.22
CA PHE A 632 4.32 -24.33 16.88
C PHE A 632 4.01 -24.40 15.39
N ASP A 633 2.80 -24.84 15.06
CA ASP A 633 2.35 -24.93 13.68
C ASP A 633 1.98 -23.52 13.17
N LEU A 634 2.60 -23.12 12.07
CA LEU A 634 2.25 -21.89 11.39
C LEU A 634 1.11 -22.11 10.40
N VAL A 635 0.52 -23.30 10.24
CA VAL A 635 -0.60 -23.57 9.30
C VAL A 635 -0.18 -23.46 7.82
N THR A 636 0.43 -22.35 7.39
CA THR A 636 0.91 -22.07 6.03
C THR A 636 2.12 -21.13 6.04
N GLY A 637 3.01 -21.29 5.05
CA GLY A 637 4.19 -20.45 4.86
C GLY A 637 5.42 -20.98 5.60
N THR A 638 6.58 -20.92 4.96
CA THR A 638 7.85 -21.31 5.60
C THR A 638 8.38 -20.15 6.44
N PRO A 639 8.84 -20.37 7.68
CA PRO A 639 9.52 -19.34 8.45
C PRO A 639 10.86 -19.02 7.81
N ASP A 640 11.02 -17.77 7.36
CA ASP A 640 12.22 -17.29 6.65
C ASP A 640 13.11 -16.44 7.55
N CYS A 641 12.53 -15.75 8.54
CA CYS A 641 13.25 -14.93 9.51
C CYS A 641 12.51 -14.89 10.85
N LEU A 642 13.24 -14.68 11.94
CA LEU A 642 12.73 -14.86 13.31
C LEU A 642 13.53 -14.02 14.31
N ARG A 643 12.82 -13.40 15.27
CA ARG A 643 13.38 -12.72 16.45
C ARG A 643 12.52 -12.93 17.68
N PHE A 644 13.13 -13.10 18.85
CA PHE A 644 12.43 -13.08 20.13
C PHE A 644 12.03 -11.66 20.52
N THR A 645 10.94 -11.52 21.28
CA THR A 645 10.70 -10.32 22.07
C THR A 645 11.71 -10.21 23.20
N ALA A 646 12.01 -8.99 23.64
CA ALA A 646 13.04 -8.73 24.64
C ALA A 646 12.79 -9.42 26.00
N ASP A 647 11.52 -9.67 26.34
CA ASP A 647 11.10 -10.40 27.54
C ASP A 647 11.10 -11.94 27.36
N GLY A 648 11.34 -12.43 26.15
CA GLY A 648 11.35 -13.85 25.81
C GLY A 648 9.98 -14.53 25.83
N THR A 649 8.89 -13.77 26.00
CA THR A 649 7.53 -14.34 26.10
C THR A 649 6.94 -14.69 24.73
N ALA A 650 7.42 -14.05 23.66
CA ALA A 650 6.97 -14.29 22.31
C ALA A 650 8.13 -14.23 21.29
N ALA A 651 7.83 -14.63 20.06
CA ALA A 651 8.72 -14.50 18.91
C ALA A 651 7.96 -13.94 17.70
N VAL A 652 8.60 -13.04 16.96
CA VAL A 652 8.12 -12.47 15.71
C VAL A 652 8.78 -13.19 14.55
N VAL A 653 7.98 -13.64 13.58
CA VAL A 653 8.40 -14.56 12.52
C VAL A 653 7.90 -14.05 11.18
N GLY A 654 8.81 -13.80 10.25
CA GLY A 654 8.48 -13.50 8.86
C GLY A 654 8.37 -14.78 8.04
N THR A 655 7.37 -14.87 7.17
CA THR A 655 7.05 -16.09 6.43
C THR A 655 7.02 -15.87 4.91
N SER A 656 7.26 -16.95 4.17
CA SER A 656 7.29 -16.91 2.70
C SER A 656 5.95 -16.61 2.05
N ASN A 657 4.83 -16.81 2.76
CA ASN A 657 3.49 -16.41 2.33
C ASN A 657 3.10 -14.99 2.78
N HIS A 658 4.10 -14.13 2.99
CA HIS A 658 3.92 -12.68 3.15
C HIS A 658 3.33 -12.27 4.50
N PHE A 659 3.21 -13.20 5.45
CA PHE A 659 2.73 -12.89 6.79
C PHE A 659 3.86 -12.69 7.78
N VAL A 660 3.59 -11.83 8.77
CA VAL A 660 4.35 -11.77 10.01
C VAL A 660 3.53 -12.49 11.07
N ARG A 661 4.15 -13.36 11.87
CA ARG A 661 3.46 -14.11 12.92
C ARG A 661 4.09 -13.81 14.26
N ILE A 662 3.27 -13.68 15.29
CA ILE A 662 3.70 -13.58 16.68
C ILE A 662 3.38 -14.91 17.34
N VAL A 663 4.40 -15.61 17.82
CA VAL A 663 4.28 -16.89 18.50
C VAL A 663 4.51 -16.68 19.99
N GLN A 664 3.50 -16.88 20.82
CA GLN A 664 3.57 -16.86 22.28
C GLN A 664 4.18 -18.17 22.78
N LEU A 665 5.25 -18.06 23.57
CA LEU A 665 6.05 -19.18 24.05
C LEU A 665 5.77 -19.52 25.52
N ARG A 666 5.17 -18.58 26.27
CA ARG A 666 4.67 -18.78 27.64
C ARG A 666 3.31 -18.11 27.77
N THR A 667 2.34 -18.77 28.40
CA THR A 667 1.14 -18.10 28.88
C THR A 667 1.55 -17.12 29.96
N ALA A 668 1.16 -15.85 29.85
CA ALA A 668 1.28 -14.93 30.97
C ALA A 668 0.36 -15.45 32.09
N ASP A 669 0.96 -15.95 33.17
CA ASP A 669 0.26 -16.32 34.41
C ASP A 669 -0.37 -15.10 35.09
#